data_AF-A0A975IS36-F1
#
_entry.id   AF-A0A975IS36-F1
#
_cell.length_a   1.000
_cell.length_b   1.000
_cell.length_c   1.000
_cell.angle_alpha   90.00
_cell.angle_beta   90.00
_cell.angle_gamma   90.00
#
_symmetry.space_group_name_H-M   'P 1'
#
loop_
_entity.id
_entity.type
_entity.pdbx_description
1 polymer ?
#
loop_
_entity_poly.entity_id
_entity_poly.type
_entity_poly.pdbx_seq_one_letter_code
_entity_poly.pdbx_strand_id
1 'polypeptide(L)'
;MEKEFKIFENGSTWLRADFHLHTKADKEFNYQGEDNSFVTDYVSQLSQENVGIAAITNHNKFDFNEYKALAKKARKQEIYVLPGVELSVNDGANGIHCLVIFNPVEWLENGTDYINQFITQTFAGKHNYENENGRSNDNLIETIKKLNAFEKDYFIIMAHIEQKSGFYNELDGGRIQELSNNPLFRKAVLGFQKVRTRDVIDKLNLWLDNNLPAFVEGSDAKNIEGVGTGNCVNDITQKTYLKIGAFNFEAIKYTLLDKQFRQEKETTNPVNGYIKSISFKGGKLDGSTLHLNHSMNNLIGIRGSGKSSILEAIRYALDIDLNRNQNVDFEYKTNLVNALLGSGGKITSVLVDDQGNEYNAEKILGDRTNIYKNGELQLGLKPNAIVKKPIYFGQKDLSQIGDSLSTEYLISKLIGDRLLTKKREIEEKNQDVLKLIGELKKIDTKVGRKADIEAKQAELKLKIQVFKEKEIDKKLEKQISFDKDSNFIKRLEKFEQRVIDGLNEYVSEYEDSFQSFKAYSSKENTNDIDVITQHFEVFENLFREAKSLSSKLGAENLKLQKMHQDFNVKYEALKEEFSKIKREINLPNIEADDYVKYTKELDLTKAQLSELNKLSNKKKEIETQLKQTLVSLQNLWHNEFEIVQEEIKKVNDDQDAIKIAVDFKGNKQDFKSYLKENLRGSNLRDNNIQAIVDNYNDLISVYEDLNQPKTKISENLSDVQLNTFREYFNSNIEAFLTYRIPDKFDIIYRGRPLNEHSLGQRASALIIFLLTLKESDLIIIDQPEDDLDNQTIYNDVIKVLKELKNSSQFIFATHNPNIPVLGDCEQVISCKYDANSIQINLGSIDNQFIRNEIVNIMEGGQEAFNNRKRIYELWTH
;
A
#
# COMPACT_ATOMS: atom_id res chain seq x y z
N MET A 1 24.38 31.66 12.02
CA MET A 1 23.18 30.85 11.76
C MET A 1 22.34 31.59 10.76
N GLU A 2 22.11 31.00 9.59
CA GLU A 2 21.09 31.51 8.68
C GLU A 2 19.75 31.49 9.42
N LYS A 3 18.93 32.51 9.19
CA LYS A 3 17.58 32.55 9.75
C LYS A 3 16.77 31.42 9.11
N GLU A 4 16.27 30.47 9.89
CA GLU A 4 15.29 29.49 9.42
C GLU A 4 13.99 30.22 9.04
N PHE A 5 13.50 29.93 7.83
CA PHE A 5 12.24 30.47 7.31
C PHE A 5 11.18 29.38 7.41
N LYS A 6 10.02 29.72 7.97
CA LYS A 6 8.93 28.74 8.18
C LYS A 6 8.39 28.21 6.86
N ILE A 7 8.37 29.04 5.82
CA ILE A 7 7.94 28.64 4.47
C ILE A 7 8.72 27.46 3.88
N PHE A 8 9.95 27.20 4.36
CA PHE A 8 10.79 26.08 3.91
C PHE A 8 10.94 24.96 4.95
N GLU A 9 10.12 24.95 6.01
CA GLU A 9 10.17 23.94 7.08
C GLU A 9 10.02 22.50 6.51
N ASN A 10 9.14 22.32 5.51
CA ASN A 10 8.95 21.07 4.78
C ASN A 10 9.77 20.98 3.47
N GLY A 11 10.86 21.75 3.34
CA GLY A 11 11.72 21.74 2.16
C GLY A 11 11.27 22.70 1.06
N SER A 12 11.53 22.34 -0.20
CA SER A 12 11.17 23.18 -1.35
C SER A 12 9.65 23.35 -1.51
N THR A 13 9.24 24.55 -1.89
CA THR A 13 7.82 24.92 -2.08
C THR A 13 7.64 25.88 -3.26
N TRP A 14 6.42 25.96 -3.78
CA TRP A 14 6.06 26.85 -4.88
C TRP A 14 5.78 28.25 -4.37
N LEU A 15 6.51 29.24 -4.90
CA LEU A 15 6.32 30.66 -4.58
C LEU A 15 6.00 31.46 -5.84
N ARG A 16 5.03 32.36 -5.74
CA ARG A 16 4.74 33.31 -6.81
C ARG A 16 5.92 34.26 -6.98
N ALA A 17 6.36 34.43 -8.22
CA ALA A 17 7.42 35.35 -8.60
C ALA A 17 6.87 36.51 -9.43
N ASP A 18 7.40 37.71 -9.18
CA ASP A 18 7.26 38.88 -10.04
C ASP A 18 8.65 39.46 -10.32
N PHE A 19 9.10 39.31 -11.56
CA PHE A 19 10.44 39.74 -11.97
C PHE A 19 10.51 41.18 -12.47
N HIS A 20 9.38 41.87 -12.62
CA HIS A 20 9.34 43.16 -13.28
C HIS A 20 8.53 44.15 -12.44
N LEU A 21 9.24 44.82 -11.54
CA LEU A 21 8.65 45.75 -10.58
C LEU A 21 9.41 47.06 -10.56
N HIS A 22 8.67 48.15 -10.60
CA HIS A 22 9.19 49.50 -10.45
C HIS A 22 8.88 50.03 -9.05
N THR A 23 9.65 51.02 -8.61
CA THR A 23 9.55 51.65 -7.29
C THR A 23 9.50 53.17 -7.45
N LYS A 24 9.28 53.92 -6.37
CA LYS A 24 9.22 55.39 -6.45
C LYS A 24 10.53 56.06 -6.88
N ALA A 25 11.66 55.34 -6.88
CA ALA A 25 12.89 55.81 -7.50
C ALA A 25 12.82 55.86 -9.04
N ASP A 26 11.89 55.13 -9.65
CA ASP A 26 11.57 55.18 -11.08
C ASP A 26 10.68 56.40 -11.40
N LYS A 27 10.94 57.06 -12.53
CA LYS A 27 10.21 58.27 -12.93
C LYS A 27 8.77 58.01 -13.34
N GLU A 28 8.46 56.80 -13.77
CA GLU A 28 7.11 56.42 -14.22
C GLU A 28 6.23 55.92 -13.08
N PHE A 29 6.82 55.65 -11.91
CA PHE A 29 6.09 55.15 -10.76
C PHE A 29 5.43 56.28 -9.98
N ASN A 30 4.10 56.24 -9.88
CA ASN A 30 3.31 57.21 -9.13
C ASN A 30 2.91 56.65 -7.76
N TYR A 31 3.34 57.31 -6.69
CA TYR A 31 2.95 56.98 -5.32
C TYR A 31 2.31 58.20 -4.65
N GLN A 32 1.06 58.04 -4.18
CA GLN A 32 0.28 59.11 -3.55
C GLN A 32 0.22 59.02 -2.01
N GLY A 33 0.87 58.03 -1.40
CA GLY A 33 0.92 57.87 0.06
C GLY A 33 1.99 58.73 0.73
N GLU A 34 2.15 58.59 2.04
CA GLU A 34 3.22 59.28 2.78
C GLU A 34 4.58 58.66 2.45
N ASP A 35 5.60 59.48 2.20
CA ASP A 35 6.91 58.99 1.78
C ASP A 35 7.54 57.95 2.74
N ASN A 36 7.26 58.09 4.02
CA ASN A 36 7.72 57.19 5.08
C ASN A 36 6.92 55.86 5.15
N SER A 37 5.71 55.80 4.57
CA SER A 37 4.92 54.57 4.52
C SER A 37 5.24 53.70 3.31
N PHE A 38 5.85 54.25 2.25
CA PHE A 38 6.13 53.54 0.99
C PHE A 38 6.64 52.11 1.16
N VAL A 39 7.72 51.89 1.92
CA VAL A 39 8.30 50.55 2.14
C VAL A 39 7.33 49.59 2.80
N THR A 40 6.48 50.09 3.72
CA THR A 40 5.49 49.25 4.39
C THR A 40 4.33 48.94 3.44
N ASP A 41 3.84 49.91 2.70
CA ASP A 41 2.72 49.74 1.76
C ASP A 41 3.13 48.78 0.63
N TYR A 42 4.33 48.94 0.09
CA TYR A 42 4.86 48.12 -0.99
C TYR A 42 5.00 46.65 -0.59
N VAL A 43 5.59 46.39 0.58
CA VAL A 43 5.74 45.02 1.08
C VAL A 43 4.37 44.42 1.47
N SER A 44 3.47 45.23 2.01
CA SER A 44 2.11 44.77 2.33
C SER A 44 1.34 44.39 1.06
N GLN A 45 1.49 45.17 -0.02
CA GLN A 45 0.89 44.84 -1.30
C GLN A 45 1.45 43.53 -1.87
N LEU A 46 2.78 43.35 -1.88
CA LEU A 46 3.39 42.08 -2.31
C LEU A 46 2.85 40.89 -1.50
N SER A 47 2.69 41.05 -0.18
CA SER A 47 2.12 40.01 0.67
C SER A 47 0.64 39.75 0.40
N GLN A 48 -0.17 40.79 0.15
CA GLN A 48 -1.59 40.64 -0.22
C GLN A 48 -1.74 39.88 -1.54
N GLU A 49 -0.84 40.12 -2.48
CA GLU A 49 -0.77 39.42 -3.76
C GLU A 49 -0.06 38.05 -3.68
N ASN A 50 0.31 37.59 -2.48
CA ASN A 50 1.02 36.33 -2.26
C ASN A 50 2.33 36.20 -3.07
N VAL A 51 3.03 37.31 -3.33
CA VAL A 51 4.34 37.31 -4.01
C VAL A 51 5.41 36.90 -3.02
N GLY A 52 6.05 35.75 -3.26
CA GLY A 52 7.18 35.25 -2.45
C GLY A 52 8.55 35.63 -3.01
N ILE A 53 8.64 35.92 -4.31
CA ILE A 53 9.87 36.33 -5.00
C ILE A 53 9.59 37.59 -5.80
N ALA A 54 10.35 38.65 -5.55
CA ALA A 54 10.18 39.95 -6.21
C ALA A 54 11.53 40.42 -6.77
N ALA A 55 11.57 40.99 -7.96
CA ALA A 55 12.76 41.67 -8.47
C ALA A 55 12.45 43.14 -8.72
N ILE A 56 13.22 44.03 -8.09
CA ILE A 56 13.12 45.47 -8.34
C ILE A 56 13.96 45.79 -9.57
N THR A 57 13.34 46.33 -10.61
CA THR A 57 13.92 46.50 -11.94
C THR A 57 13.57 47.87 -12.54
N ASN A 58 13.86 48.96 -11.84
CA ASN A 58 13.62 50.31 -12.36
C ASN A 58 14.39 50.55 -13.68
N HIS A 59 13.89 51.47 -14.51
CA HIS A 59 14.45 51.79 -15.82
C HIS A 59 15.85 52.43 -15.71
N ASN A 60 16.86 51.69 -16.15
CA ASN A 60 18.26 52.11 -16.21
C ASN A 60 18.82 52.69 -14.90
N LYS A 61 18.22 52.32 -13.75
CA LYS A 61 18.48 52.93 -12.44
C LYS A 61 18.37 51.89 -11.34
N PHE A 62 19.23 52.02 -10.33
CA PHE A 62 19.16 51.22 -9.12
C PHE A 62 19.34 52.11 -7.89
N ASP A 63 18.35 52.14 -6.98
CA ASP A 63 18.47 52.82 -5.70
C ASP A 63 18.79 51.81 -4.59
N PHE A 64 20.06 51.81 -4.15
CA PHE A 64 20.54 50.88 -3.14
C PHE A 64 19.84 51.03 -1.78
N ASN A 65 19.51 52.25 -1.36
CA ASN A 65 18.92 52.49 -0.04
C ASN A 65 17.46 52.03 -0.01
N GLU A 66 16.71 52.33 -1.07
CA GLU A 66 15.33 51.88 -1.24
C GLU A 66 15.25 50.36 -1.35
N TYR A 67 16.08 49.73 -2.21
CA TYR A 67 16.19 48.27 -2.30
C TYR A 67 16.50 47.65 -0.94
N LYS A 68 17.51 48.17 -0.22
CA LYS A 68 17.91 47.65 1.09
C LYS A 68 16.79 47.75 2.11
N ALA A 69 16.01 48.84 2.11
CA ALA A 69 14.87 49.02 3.00
C ALA A 69 13.74 48.04 2.67
N LEU A 70 13.39 47.90 1.38
CA LEU A 70 12.39 46.95 0.88
C LEU A 70 12.79 45.51 1.21
N ALA A 71 13.99 45.08 0.81
CA ALA A 71 14.49 43.72 1.06
C ALA A 71 14.52 43.36 2.55
N LYS A 72 14.93 44.30 3.42
CA LYS A 72 14.94 44.09 4.88
C LYS A 72 13.53 43.93 5.46
N LYS A 73 12.55 44.70 4.98
CA LYS A 73 11.15 44.61 5.43
C LYS A 73 10.48 43.35 4.88
N ALA A 74 10.63 43.09 3.58
CA ALA A 74 10.11 41.92 2.86
C ALA A 74 10.61 40.60 3.46
N ARG A 75 11.90 40.50 3.82
CA ARG A 75 12.48 39.31 4.45
C ARG A 75 11.86 38.97 5.82
N LYS A 76 11.21 39.92 6.51
CA LYS A 76 10.45 39.65 7.74
C LYS A 76 9.10 39.00 7.47
N GLN A 77 8.55 39.20 6.27
CA GLN A 77 7.33 38.57 5.77
C GLN A 77 7.63 37.37 4.84
N GLU A 78 8.87 36.85 4.88
CA GLU A 78 9.30 35.71 4.06
C GLU A 78 9.15 35.95 2.55
N ILE A 79 9.43 37.19 2.10
CA ILE A 79 9.49 37.56 0.68
C ILE A 79 10.96 37.84 0.30
N TYR A 80 11.43 37.23 -0.79
CA TYR A 80 12.78 37.40 -1.30
C TYR A 80 12.83 38.46 -2.40
N VAL A 81 13.53 39.56 -2.11
CA VAL A 81 13.65 40.70 -3.03
C VAL A 81 15.04 40.71 -3.67
N LEU A 82 15.07 40.55 -4.98
CA LEU A 82 16.26 40.55 -5.81
C LEU A 82 16.56 41.97 -6.32
N PRO A 83 17.83 42.39 -6.33
CA PRO A 83 18.23 43.64 -6.97
C PRO A 83 18.34 43.43 -8.48
N GLY A 84 17.77 44.35 -9.24
CA GLY A 84 17.78 44.30 -10.70
C GLY A 84 17.66 45.69 -11.32
N VAL A 85 17.72 45.71 -12.65
CA VAL A 85 17.55 46.90 -13.49
C VAL A 85 16.86 46.47 -14.78
N GLU A 86 15.84 47.21 -15.22
CA GLU A 86 15.38 47.12 -16.61
C GLU A 86 16.32 47.98 -17.46
N LEU A 87 17.19 47.31 -18.21
CA LEU A 87 18.22 47.95 -19.01
C LEU A 87 17.77 48.06 -20.47
N SER A 88 17.78 49.27 -21.01
CA SER A 88 17.56 49.52 -22.44
C SER A 88 18.87 49.32 -23.21
N VAL A 89 19.03 48.16 -23.86
CA VAL A 89 20.23 47.78 -24.61
C VAL A 89 20.15 48.27 -26.06
N ASN A 90 21.25 48.78 -26.60
CA ASN A 90 21.33 49.28 -27.98
C ASN A 90 21.57 48.14 -28.98
N ASP A 91 20.60 47.23 -29.08
CA ASP A 91 20.53 46.14 -30.06
C ASP A 91 19.15 46.17 -30.74
N GLY A 92 19.06 45.85 -32.03
CA GLY A 92 17.82 45.98 -32.82
C GLY A 92 17.47 47.42 -33.22
N ALA A 93 16.33 47.60 -33.89
CA ALA A 93 15.93 48.88 -34.47
C ALA A 93 15.62 49.95 -33.39
N ASN A 94 14.88 49.57 -32.35
CA ASN A 94 14.50 50.49 -31.27
C ASN A 94 15.21 50.24 -29.93
N GLY A 95 16.24 49.39 -29.89
CA GLY A 95 16.81 48.91 -28.64
C GLY A 95 15.91 47.83 -28.01
N ILE A 96 16.51 46.93 -27.25
CA ILE A 96 15.80 45.86 -26.54
C ILE A 96 15.85 46.10 -25.03
N HIS A 97 14.77 45.80 -24.33
CA HIS A 97 14.74 45.84 -22.86
C HIS A 97 15.09 44.48 -22.30
N CYS A 98 15.97 44.47 -21.30
CA CYS A 98 16.29 43.27 -20.55
C CYS A 98 16.35 43.57 -19.05
N LEU A 99 15.81 42.66 -18.26
CA LEU A 99 15.88 42.70 -16.81
C LEU A 99 17.19 42.01 -16.41
N VAL A 100 18.17 42.79 -15.97
CA VAL A 100 19.42 42.24 -15.43
C VAL A 100 19.23 42.06 -13.93
N ILE A 101 19.28 40.82 -13.46
CA ILE A 101 19.10 40.47 -12.06
C ILE A 101 20.45 40.07 -11.46
N PHE A 102 20.82 40.69 -10.35
CA PHE A 102 22.15 40.61 -9.78
C PHE A 102 22.16 39.74 -8.52
N ASN A 103 23.23 38.98 -8.29
CA ASN A 103 23.43 38.29 -7.02
C ASN A 103 23.62 39.32 -5.89
N PRO A 104 22.67 39.43 -4.93
CA PRO A 104 22.74 40.47 -3.89
C PRO A 104 23.92 40.32 -2.94
N VAL A 105 24.48 39.11 -2.78
CA VAL A 105 25.64 38.87 -1.90
C VAL A 105 26.90 39.42 -2.56
N GLU A 106 27.06 39.21 -3.86
CA GLU A 106 28.27 39.55 -4.58
C GLU A 106 28.27 40.99 -5.10
N TRP A 107 27.14 41.47 -5.65
CA TRP A 107 27.05 42.79 -6.28
C TRP A 107 26.85 43.95 -5.30
N LEU A 108 26.48 43.64 -4.06
CA LEU A 108 26.30 44.63 -2.98
C LEU A 108 27.23 44.33 -1.78
N GLU A 109 28.32 43.60 -2.05
CA GLU A 109 29.26 43.10 -1.07
C GLU A 109 29.87 44.24 -0.23
N ASN A 110 29.90 44.06 1.09
CA ASN A 110 30.44 45.04 2.04
C ASN A 110 29.85 46.46 1.90
N GLY A 111 28.63 46.58 1.35
CA GLY A 111 27.97 47.86 1.11
C GLY A 111 28.49 48.62 -0.12
N THR A 112 29.34 47.99 -0.93
CA THR A 112 29.78 48.54 -2.22
C THR A 112 28.72 48.25 -3.28
N ASP A 113 28.24 49.29 -3.94
CA ASP A 113 27.26 49.18 -5.02
C ASP A 113 27.95 49.03 -6.38
N TYR A 114 28.17 47.78 -6.80
CA TYR A 114 28.74 47.47 -8.11
C TYR A 114 27.71 47.62 -9.24
N ILE A 115 26.41 47.61 -8.92
CA ILE A 115 25.33 47.75 -9.91
C ILE A 115 25.36 49.15 -10.50
N ASN A 116 25.45 50.19 -9.66
CA ASN A 116 25.56 51.58 -10.14
C ASN A 116 26.90 51.85 -10.85
N GLN A 117 27.98 51.15 -10.49
CA GLN A 117 29.24 51.22 -11.25
C GLN A 117 29.06 50.67 -12.67
N PHE A 118 28.40 49.51 -12.81
CA PHE A 118 28.06 48.94 -14.10
C PHE A 118 27.15 49.87 -14.92
N ILE A 119 26.07 50.41 -14.33
CA ILE A 119 25.18 51.37 -15.02
C ILE A 119 25.99 52.56 -15.53
N THR A 120 26.83 53.16 -14.68
CA THR A 120 27.65 54.34 -15.04
C THR A 120 28.57 54.04 -16.24
N GLN A 121 29.19 52.86 -16.28
CA GLN A 121 30.05 52.44 -17.40
C GLN A 121 29.26 52.18 -18.70
N THR A 122 28.06 51.62 -18.57
CA THR A 122 27.17 51.27 -19.69
C THR A 122 26.57 52.51 -20.36
N PHE A 123 26.36 53.60 -19.60
CA PHE A 123 25.81 54.87 -20.06
C PHE A 123 26.83 56.01 -20.13
N ALA A 124 28.13 55.71 -20.14
CA ALA A 124 29.19 56.72 -20.18
C ALA A 124 28.93 57.77 -21.28
N GLY A 125 28.92 59.05 -20.89
CA GLY A 125 28.69 60.19 -21.79
C GLY A 125 27.23 60.46 -22.16
N LYS A 126 26.25 59.74 -21.60
CA LYS A 126 24.81 59.98 -21.82
C LYS A 126 24.17 60.74 -20.66
N HIS A 127 23.21 61.60 -20.98
CA HIS A 127 22.39 62.33 -20.01
C HIS A 127 20.94 61.87 -20.06
N ASN A 128 20.22 61.92 -18.94
CA ASN A 128 18.80 61.51 -18.82
C ASN A 128 18.51 60.08 -19.30
N TYR A 129 19.47 59.16 -19.14
CA TYR A 129 19.30 57.76 -19.53
C TYR A 129 18.33 56.98 -18.63
N GLU A 130 18.00 57.51 -17.45
CA GLU A 130 16.99 56.95 -16.51
C GLU A 130 15.54 57.05 -17.02
N ASN A 131 15.31 57.43 -18.28
CA ASN A 131 13.99 57.36 -18.90
C ASN A 131 13.87 55.98 -19.60
N GLU A 132 12.65 55.46 -19.76
CA GLU A 132 12.38 54.18 -20.44
C GLU A 132 13.05 54.07 -21.84
N ASN A 133 13.17 55.20 -22.56
CA ASN A 133 13.79 55.24 -23.90
C ASN A 133 15.31 55.51 -23.90
N GLY A 134 15.95 55.60 -22.73
CA GLY A 134 17.38 55.90 -22.58
C GLY A 134 18.25 54.70 -22.93
N ARG A 135 18.70 54.58 -24.19
CA ARG A 135 19.50 53.42 -24.65
C ARG A 135 20.93 53.47 -24.15
N SER A 136 21.50 52.33 -23.80
CA SER A 136 22.92 52.16 -23.46
C SER A 136 23.85 52.32 -24.66
N ASN A 137 25.16 52.33 -24.44
CA ASN A 137 26.15 52.41 -25.53
C ASN A 137 26.40 51.05 -26.21
N ASP A 138 25.94 49.96 -25.61
CA ASP A 138 26.35 48.61 -25.94
C ASP A 138 25.21 47.79 -26.53
N ASN A 139 25.55 46.83 -27.40
CA ASN A 139 24.62 45.78 -27.80
C ASN A 139 24.56 44.68 -26.72
N LEU A 140 23.73 43.64 -26.91
CA LEU A 140 23.51 42.63 -25.86
C LEU A 140 24.79 41.86 -25.49
N ILE A 141 25.60 41.50 -26.47
CA ILE A 141 26.84 40.73 -26.22
C ILE A 141 27.89 41.58 -25.51
N GLU A 142 28.06 42.84 -25.91
CA GLU A 142 28.98 43.77 -25.21
C GLU A 142 28.51 44.08 -23.79
N THR A 143 27.19 44.17 -23.58
CA THR A 143 26.60 44.29 -22.23
C THR A 143 26.96 43.08 -21.37
N ILE A 144 26.79 41.85 -21.89
CA ILE A 144 27.15 40.60 -21.19
C ILE A 144 28.66 40.54 -20.91
N LYS A 145 29.52 40.99 -21.84
CA LYS A 145 30.97 41.06 -21.60
C LYS A 145 31.31 42.02 -20.47
N LYS A 146 30.68 43.20 -20.41
CA LYS A 146 30.87 44.16 -19.31
C LYS A 146 30.42 43.59 -17.97
N LEU A 147 29.26 42.92 -17.92
CA LEU A 147 28.79 42.24 -16.72
C LEU A 147 29.77 41.15 -16.27
N ASN A 148 30.26 40.31 -17.19
CA ASN A 148 31.24 39.26 -16.88
C ASN A 148 32.57 39.81 -16.34
N ALA A 149 32.97 41.04 -16.72
CA ALA A 149 34.20 41.66 -16.24
C ALA A 149 34.18 41.99 -14.73
N PHE A 150 33.00 42.01 -14.10
CA PHE A 150 32.89 42.15 -12.64
C PHE A 150 33.20 40.85 -11.89
N GLU A 151 33.26 39.70 -12.58
CA GLU A 151 33.45 38.36 -11.98
C GLU A 151 32.41 38.03 -10.89
N LYS A 152 31.19 38.54 -11.07
CA LYS A 152 30.05 38.36 -10.15
C LYS A 152 28.87 37.76 -10.88
N ASP A 153 28.08 36.93 -10.21
CA ASP A 153 26.98 36.19 -10.80
C ASP A 153 25.75 37.08 -11.04
N TYR A 154 25.12 36.88 -12.18
CA TYR A 154 23.91 37.56 -12.64
C TYR A 154 23.16 36.67 -13.63
N PHE A 155 21.91 37.00 -13.91
CA PHE A 155 21.21 36.47 -15.07
C PHE A 155 20.33 37.54 -15.70
N ILE A 156 19.91 37.28 -16.94
CA ILE A 156 19.11 38.20 -17.75
C ILE A 156 17.77 37.54 -18.06
N ILE A 157 16.70 38.33 -17.92
CA ILE A 157 15.37 38.02 -18.46
C ILE A 157 15.08 39.02 -19.58
N MET A 158 14.76 38.55 -20.78
CA MET A 158 14.33 39.46 -21.85
C MET A 158 12.92 39.98 -21.56
N ALA A 159 12.75 41.30 -21.45
CA ALA A 159 11.49 41.92 -21.09
C ALA A 159 10.51 41.91 -22.27
N HIS A 160 9.21 41.85 -21.95
CA HIS A 160 8.06 42.04 -22.85
C HIS A 160 8.30 41.67 -24.33
N ILE A 161 8.73 40.43 -24.58
CA ILE A 161 9.37 40.01 -25.83
C ILE A 161 8.60 40.33 -27.11
N GLU A 162 7.28 40.28 -27.05
CA GLU A 162 6.36 40.52 -28.18
C GLU A 162 5.97 41.99 -28.37
N GLN A 163 6.35 42.88 -27.44
CA GLN A 163 6.01 44.30 -27.45
C GLN A 163 7.12 45.15 -28.07
N LYS A 164 6.87 46.46 -28.21
CA LYS A 164 7.89 47.42 -28.64
C LYS A 164 9.09 47.36 -27.69
N SER A 165 10.30 47.39 -28.23
CA SER A 165 11.54 47.17 -27.45
C SER A 165 11.67 45.77 -26.84
N GLY A 166 10.82 44.82 -27.25
CA GLY A 166 10.93 43.39 -26.92
C GLY A 166 11.88 42.64 -27.86
N PHE A 167 12.52 41.60 -27.33
CA PHE A 167 13.55 40.81 -28.03
C PHE A 167 13.10 40.26 -29.40
N TYR A 168 11.87 39.75 -29.52
CA TYR A 168 11.36 39.18 -30.76
C TYR A 168 10.85 40.25 -31.73
N ASN A 169 10.30 41.35 -31.21
CA ASN A 169 9.77 42.44 -32.04
C ASN A 169 10.88 43.26 -32.73
N GLU A 170 12.01 43.46 -32.05
CA GLU A 170 13.08 44.35 -32.54
C GLU A 170 14.21 43.63 -33.30
N LEU A 171 14.36 42.31 -33.14
CA LEU A 171 15.41 41.52 -33.78
C LEU A 171 14.82 40.59 -34.84
N ASP A 172 15.49 40.48 -35.98
CA ASP A 172 15.14 39.49 -36.99
C ASP A 172 15.65 38.09 -36.62
N GLY A 173 15.13 37.07 -37.32
CA GLY A 173 15.49 35.67 -37.07
C GLY A 173 16.98 35.38 -37.26
N GLY A 174 17.67 36.09 -38.15
CA GLY A 174 19.11 35.92 -38.38
C GLY A 174 19.93 36.38 -37.18
N ARG A 175 19.61 37.56 -36.63
CA ARG A 175 20.23 38.09 -35.42
C ARG A 175 19.94 37.20 -34.20
N ILE A 176 18.72 36.69 -34.06
CA ILE A 176 18.37 35.76 -32.97
C ILE A 176 19.16 34.46 -33.09
N GLN A 177 19.34 33.90 -34.29
CA GLN A 177 20.18 32.72 -34.53
C GLN A 177 21.67 32.98 -34.25
N GLU A 178 22.18 34.18 -34.54
CA GLU A 178 23.54 34.56 -34.17
C GLU A 178 23.72 34.55 -32.64
N LEU A 179 22.77 35.15 -31.90
CA LEU A 179 22.77 35.15 -30.44
C LEU A 179 22.62 33.74 -29.87
N SER A 180 21.76 32.92 -30.47
CA SER A 180 21.54 31.51 -30.15
C SER A 180 22.86 30.71 -30.14
N ASN A 181 23.72 30.95 -31.12
CA ASN A 181 25.01 30.27 -31.26
C ASN A 181 26.11 30.84 -30.34
N ASN A 182 25.83 31.93 -29.61
CA ASN A 182 26.80 32.57 -28.74
C ASN A 182 26.72 31.99 -27.30
N PRO A 183 27.80 31.36 -26.78
CA PRO A 183 27.81 30.79 -25.44
C PRO A 183 27.53 31.81 -24.33
N LEU A 184 27.91 33.07 -24.52
CA LEU A 184 27.68 34.14 -23.55
C LEU A 184 26.18 34.43 -23.39
N PHE A 185 25.44 34.49 -24.50
CA PHE A 185 23.99 34.64 -24.48
C PHE A 185 23.33 33.44 -23.80
N ARG A 186 23.71 32.21 -24.18
CA ARG A 186 23.15 30.98 -23.61
C ARG A 186 23.36 30.83 -22.12
N LYS A 187 24.48 31.32 -21.60
CA LYS A 187 24.80 31.27 -20.17
C LYS A 187 24.09 32.39 -19.37
N ALA A 188 23.95 33.57 -19.96
CA ALA A 188 23.43 34.75 -19.25
C ALA A 188 21.90 34.87 -19.31
N VAL A 189 21.26 34.53 -20.43
CA VAL A 189 19.82 34.72 -20.64
C VAL A 189 19.07 33.47 -20.21
N LEU A 190 18.35 33.57 -19.09
CA LEU A 190 17.66 32.44 -18.46
C LEU A 190 16.15 32.53 -18.51
N GLY A 191 15.58 33.70 -18.79
CA GLY A 191 14.15 33.88 -18.87
C GLY A 191 13.70 34.80 -19.99
N PHE A 192 12.46 34.59 -20.42
CA PHE A 192 11.74 35.32 -21.45
C PHE A 192 10.40 35.77 -20.87
N GLN A 193 10.14 37.07 -20.86
CA GLN A 193 8.97 37.64 -20.21
C GLN A 193 7.81 37.87 -21.18
N LYS A 194 6.57 37.58 -20.74
CA LYS A 194 5.31 37.88 -21.46
C LYS A 194 5.26 37.21 -22.86
N VAL A 195 5.78 35.98 -23.01
CA VAL A 195 5.67 35.17 -24.24
C VAL A 195 4.41 34.32 -24.22
N ARG A 196 3.52 34.52 -25.20
CA ARG A 196 2.14 33.98 -25.19
C ARG A 196 1.67 33.51 -26.56
N THR A 197 2.24 34.03 -27.65
CA THR A 197 1.78 33.69 -29.01
C THR A 197 2.42 32.41 -29.51
N ARG A 198 1.60 31.43 -29.92
CA ARG A 198 2.06 30.12 -30.42
C ARG A 198 3.05 30.24 -31.59
N ASP A 199 2.73 31.05 -32.59
CA ASP A 199 3.60 31.25 -33.75
C ASP A 199 4.96 31.88 -33.37
N VAL A 200 4.98 32.72 -32.33
CA VAL A 200 6.21 33.32 -31.80
C VAL A 200 7.04 32.24 -31.10
N ILE A 201 6.40 31.40 -30.29
CA ILE A 201 7.05 30.27 -29.61
C ILE A 201 7.64 29.29 -30.63
N ASP A 202 6.90 28.94 -31.68
CA ASP A 202 7.36 28.01 -32.72
C ASP A 202 8.58 28.57 -33.49
N LYS A 203 8.59 29.87 -33.80
CA LYS A 203 9.75 30.54 -34.42
C LYS A 203 10.95 30.64 -33.48
N LEU A 204 10.72 31.02 -32.23
CA LEU A 204 11.79 31.08 -31.22
C LEU A 204 12.39 29.69 -30.97
N ASN A 205 11.57 28.64 -30.93
CA ASN A 205 12.04 27.26 -30.86
C ASN A 205 12.96 26.92 -32.04
N LEU A 206 12.56 27.27 -33.26
CA LEU A 206 13.38 27.06 -34.45
C LEU A 206 14.70 27.84 -34.40
N TRP A 207 14.68 29.11 -34.00
CA TRP A 207 15.87 29.97 -33.99
C TRP A 207 16.80 29.70 -32.81
N LEU A 208 16.26 29.21 -31.69
CA LEU A 208 17.00 28.85 -30.49
C LEU A 208 17.28 27.34 -30.38
N ASP A 209 17.20 26.59 -31.49
CA ASP A 209 17.56 25.17 -31.58
C ASP A 209 16.89 24.29 -30.49
N ASN A 210 15.57 24.47 -30.32
CA ASN A 210 14.74 23.81 -29.30
C ASN A 210 15.21 24.02 -27.84
N ASN A 211 16.05 25.02 -27.60
CA ASN A 211 16.55 25.36 -26.27
C ASN A 211 16.04 26.75 -25.86
N LEU A 212 14.74 26.86 -25.59
CA LEU A 212 14.13 28.10 -25.11
C LEU A 212 14.49 28.38 -23.63
N PRO A 213 14.70 29.65 -23.24
CA PRO A 213 14.72 30.07 -21.83
C PRO A 213 13.38 29.84 -21.10
N ALA A 214 13.35 30.01 -19.78
CA ALA A 214 12.14 29.92 -18.97
C ALA A 214 11.13 31.03 -19.30
N PHE A 215 9.83 30.76 -19.25
CA PHE A 215 8.81 31.78 -19.57
C PHE A 215 8.23 32.40 -18.31
N VAL A 216 8.58 33.65 -18.03
CA VAL A 216 8.21 34.33 -16.80
C VAL A 216 7.20 35.46 -17.05
N GLU A 217 6.51 35.85 -16.00
CA GLU A 217 5.58 36.97 -15.98
C GLU A 217 6.06 38.05 -15.01
N GLY A 218 5.46 39.23 -15.12
CA GLY A 218 5.65 40.31 -14.15
C GLY A 218 4.57 41.39 -14.31
N SER A 219 4.31 42.11 -13.22
CA SER A 219 3.24 43.12 -13.19
C SER A 219 3.59 44.37 -13.97
N ASP A 220 4.87 44.76 -14.01
CA ASP A 220 5.32 45.99 -14.69
C ASP A 220 4.54 47.22 -14.16
N ALA A 221 4.39 47.24 -12.83
CA ALA A 221 3.51 48.15 -12.12
C ALA A 221 4.03 49.59 -12.12
N LYS A 222 3.15 50.54 -12.43
CA LYS A 222 3.44 51.99 -12.41
C LYS A 222 2.86 52.73 -11.20
N ASN A 223 2.25 52.00 -10.28
CA ASN A 223 1.70 52.51 -9.02
C ASN A 223 1.67 51.38 -7.99
N ILE A 224 1.35 51.73 -6.74
CA ILE A 224 1.36 50.79 -5.63
C ILE A 224 0.29 49.71 -5.78
N GLU A 225 -0.91 50.03 -6.30
CA GLU A 225 -2.01 49.07 -6.43
C GLU A 225 -1.72 47.98 -7.47
N GLY A 226 -0.91 48.29 -8.49
CA GLY A 226 -0.51 47.32 -9.52
C GLY A 226 0.64 46.41 -9.10
N VAL A 227 1.35 46.71 -8.01
CA VAL A 227 2.51 45.91 -7.58
C VAL A 227 2.07 44.49 -7.29
N GLY A 228 2.65 43.54 -8.03
CA GLY A 228 2.40 42.13 -7.81
C GLY A 228 1.03 41.64 -8.28
N THR A 229 0.17 42.44 -8.91
CA THR A 229 -1.16 41.96 -9.37
C THR A 229 -1.05 40.91 -10.48
N GLY A 230 0.07 40.89 -11.19
CA GLY A 230 0.25 40.10 -12.41
C GLY A 230 -0.41 40.78 -13.60
N ASN A 231 -0.16 40.27 -14.80
CA ASN A 231 -0.63 40.89 -16.03
C ASN A 231 -1.92 40.23 -16.52
N CYS A 232 -3.03 40.99 -16.61
CA CYS A 232 -4.31 40.45 -17.06
C CYS A 232 -4.43 40.42 -18.58
N VAL A 233 -4.77 39.26 -19.14
CA VAL A 233 -5.02 39.06 -20.58
C VAL A 233 -6.28 38.25 -20.75
N ASN A 234 -7.25 38.76 -21.51
CA ASN A 234 -8.54 38.09 -21.74
C ASN A 234 -9.19 37.62 -20.41
N ASP A 235 -9.21 38.49 -19.41
CA ASP A 235 -9.72 38.23 -18.05
C ASP A 235 -8.97 37.14 -17.24
N ILE A 236 -7.82 36.65 -17.73
CA ILE A 236 -6.95 35.70 -17.03
C ILE A 236 -5.68 36.42 -16.58
N THR A 237 -5.44 36.42 -15.27
CA THR A 237 -4.23 37.00 -14.68
C THR A 237 -3.06 36.05 -14.86
N GLN A 238 -2.06 36.47 -15.65
CA GLN A 238 -0.86 35.70 -15.91
C GLN A 238 0.11 35.84 -14.72
N LYS A 239 0.58 34.70 -14.21
CA LYS A 239 1.48 34.59 -13.06
C LYS A 239 2.57 33.58 -13.35
N THR A 240 3.62 33.61 -12.53
CA THR A 240 4.69 32.61 -12.55
C THR A 240 4.93 32.13 -11.14
N TYR A 241 5.06 30.82 -10.99
CA TYR A 241 5.42 30.17 -9.74
C TYR A 241 6.74 29.43 -9.92
N LEU A 242 7.62 29.59 -8.95
CA LEU A 242 8.93 28.98 -8.91
C LEU A 242 9.03 28.08 -7.68
N LYS A 243 9.45 26.84 -7.86
CA LYS A 243 9.74 25.92 -6.76
C LYS A 243 11.16 26.16 -6.25
N ILE A 244 11.28 26.65 -5.03
CA ILE A 244 12.57 26.91 -4.34
C ILE A 244 12.50 26.42 -2.90
N GLY A 245 13.63 26.06 -2.31
CA GLY A 245 13.72 25.68 -0.89
C GLY A 245 14.70 26.51 -0.06
N ALA A 246 15.22 27.61 -0.63
CA ALA A 246 16.01 28.59 0.11
C ALA A 246 15.97 29.96 -0.59
N PHE A 247 16.00 31.03 0.21
CA PHE A 247 16.13 32.40 -0.29
C PHE A 247 17.60 32.76 -0.60
N ASN A 248 18.08 32.24 -1.73
CA ASN A 248 19.38 32.57 -2.30
C ASN A 248 19.30 32.72 -3.82
N PHE A 249 20.33 33.28 -4.43
CA PHE A 249 20.35 33.60 -5.86
C PHE A 249 20.43 32.34 -6.73
N GLU A 250 21.19 31.35 -6.29
CA GLU A 250 21.44 30.09 -6.99
C GLU A 250 20.15 29.26 -7.13
N ALA A 251 19.26 29.29 -6.13
CA ALA A 251 17.97 28.61 -6.18
C ALA A 251 17.09 29.15 -7.32
N ILE A 252 17.02 30.48 -7.46
CA ILE A 252 16.26 31.13 -8.55
C ILE A 252 16.85 30.74 -9.90
N LYS A 253 18.18 30.81 -10.03
CA LYS A 253 18.91 30.46 -11.25
C LYS A 253 18.67 29.00 -11.63
N TYR A 254 18.75 28.09 -10.66
CA TYR A 254 18.50 26.67 -10.89
C TYR A 254 17.07 26.42 -11.36
N THR A 255 16.08 27.09 -10.77
CA THR A 255 14.70 26.98 -11.21
C THR A 255 14.47 27.45 -12.64
N LEU A 256 15.12 28.53 -13.09
CA LEU A 256 15.02 28.98 -14.48
C LEU A 256 15.73 28.03 -15.47
N LEU A 257 16.78 27.32 -15.02
CA LEU A 257 17.47 26.30 -15.79
C LEU A 257 16.66 25.00 -15.89
N ASP A 258 16.09 24.53 -14.77
CA ASP A 258 15.26 23.31 -14.68
C ASP A 258 13.75 23.64 -14.75
N LYS A 259 13.40 24.48 -15.73
CA LYS A 259 12.03 25.03 -15.92
C LYS A 259 10.94 23.96 -16.06
N GLN A 260 11.29 22.75 -16.48
CA GLN A 260 10.33 21.66 -16.66
C GLN A 260 9.72 21.20 -15.33
N PHE A 261 10.47 21.24 -14.23
CA PHE A 261 10.05 20.66 -12.94
C PHE A 261 9.96 21.68 -11.79
N ARG A 262 10.47 22.90 -12.02
CA ARG A 262 10.54 23.95 -11.00
C ARG A 262 9.83 25.24 -11.40
N GLN A 263 9.23 25.31 -12.58
CA GLN A 263 8.47 26.48 -13.02
C GLN A 263 7.06 26.06 -13.47
N GLU A 264 6.05 26.78 -12.99
CA GLU A 264 4.66 26.57 -13.36
C GLU A 264 3.90 27.89 -13.52
N LYS A 265 2.78 27.87 -14.24
CA LYS A 265 1.87 29.02 -14.37
C LYS A 265 0.90 29.12 -13.19
N GLU A 266 0.55 27.98 -12.60
CA GLU A 266 -0.37 27.85 -11.48
C GLU A 266 0.11 26.71 -10.57
N THR A 267 -0.23 26.77 -9.30
CA THR A 267 0.10 25.71 -8.33
C THR A 267 -1.10 24.83 -8.09
N THR A 268 -0.93 23.52 -8.10
CA THR A 268 -1.93 22.55 -7.66
C THR A 268 -1.63 22.11 -6.22
N ASN A 269 -2.69 21.84 -5.47
CA ASN A 269 -2.53 21.19 -4.17
C ASN A 269 -2.07 19.74 -4.37
N PRO A 270 -1.37 19.14 -3.39
CA PRO A 270 -1.07 17.72 -3.40
C PRO A 270 -2.35 16.90 -3.57
N VAL A 271 -2.30 15.88 -4.43
CA VAL A 271 -3.45 15.02 -4.74
C VAL A 271 -3.45 13.70 -3.97
N ASN A 272 -2.37 13.43 -3.24
CA ASN A 272 -2.16 12.24 -2.44
C ASN A 272 -2.20 12.55 -0.94
N GLY A 273 -2.57 11.55 -0.15
CA GLY A 273 -2.28 11.57 1.28
C GLY A 273 -0.77 11.55 1.52
N TYR A 274 -0.30 12.12 2.62
CA TYR A 274 1.13 12.15 2.94
C TYR A 274 1.40 12.34 4.43
N ILE A 275 2.64 12.07 4.85
CA ILE A 275 3.13 12.40 6.19
C ILE A 275 3.73 13.80 6.13
N LYS A 276 3.17 14.75 6.86
CA LYS A 276 3.70 16.12 6.96
C LYS A 276 4.85 16.21 7.95
N SER A 277 4.76 15.51 9.08
CA SER A 277 5.85 15.46 10.05
C SER A 277 5.78 14.26 10.97
N ILE A 278 6.91 13.93 11.60
CA ILE A 278 7.04 12.86 12.59
C ILE A 278 7.88 13.36 13.76
N SER A 279 7.30 13.37 14.95
CA SER A 279 7.96 13.77 16.19
C SER A 279 8.23 12.57 17.09
N PHE A 280 9.38 12.60 17.76
CA PHE A 280 9.86 11.51 18.61
C PHE A 280 9.96 11.98 20.07
N LYS A 281 9.44 11.16 20.99
CA LYS A 281 9.57 11.35 22.44
C LYS A 281 10.13 10.08 23.07
N GLY A 282 11.25 10.20 23.75
CA GLY A 282 12.06 9.09 24.24
C GLY A 282 13.05 8.55 23.20
N GLY A 283 14.06 7.81 23.68
CA GLY A 283 15.04 7.13 22.83
C GLY A 283 16.11 8.07 22.25
N LYS A 284 16.64 7.70 21.08
CA LYS A 284 17.81 8.35 20.45
C LYS A 284 17.47 9.62 19.66
N LEU A 285 16.18 9.88 19.43
CA LEU A 285 15.65 11.04 18.70
C LEU A 285 14.75 11.90 19.60
N ASP A 286 14.86 11.77 20.92
CA ASP A 286 13.99 12.47 21.86
C ASP A 286 13.95 14.00 21.62
N GLY A 287 12.75 14.54 21.48
CA GLY A 287 12.50 15.97 21.25
C GLY A 287 12.74 16.43 19.81
N SER A 288 13.10 15.53 18.88
CA SER A 288 13.29 15.86 17.48
C SER A 288 12.01 15.67 16.66
N THR A 289 11.85 16.50 15.62
CA THR A 289 10.75 16.44 14.65
C THR A 289 11.33 16.44 13.25
N LEU A 290 10.88 15.49 12.43
CA LEU A 290 11.23 15.40 11.02
C LEU A 290 10.07 16.00 10.24
N HIS A 291 10.34 17.12 9.56
CA HIS A 291 9.39 17.75 8.65
C HIS A 291 9.60 17.16 7.26
N LEU A 292 8.55 16.60 6.68
CA LEU A 292 8.60 15.90 5.39
C LEU A 292 7.80 16.68 4.34
N ASN A 293 8.32 16.74 3.13
CA ASN A 293 7.61 17.28 1.97
C ASN A 293 6.59 16.25 1.46
N HIS A 294 5.46 16.70 0.92
CA HIS A 294 4.45 15.82 0.32
C HIS A 294 4.96 15.06 -0.93
N SER A 295 6.02 15.57 -1.56
CA SER A 295 6.72 14.96 -2.69
C SER A 295 7.89 14.09 -2.21
N MET A 296 9.15 14.45 -2.48
CA MET A 296 10.30 13.57 -2.23
C MET A 296 11.11 13.97 -1.01
N ASN A 297 11.48 12.98 -0.20
CA ASN A 297 12.25 13.11 1.03
C ASN A 297 13.43 12.14 1.04
N ASN A 298 14.64 12.61 1.30
CA ASN A 298 15.84 11.76 1.28
C ASN A 298 16.63 11.86 2.58
N LEU A 299 16.72 10.74 3.31
CA LEU A 299 17.60 10.57 4.44
C LEU A 299 19.00 10.23 3.95
N ILE A 300 19.97 11.06 4.32
CA ILE A 300 21.37 10.92 3.90
C ILE A 300 22.29 10.78 5.10
N GLY A 301 23.45 10.16 4.91
CA GLY A 301 24.44 9.99 5.97
C GLY A 301 25.36 8.82 5.72
N ILE A 302 26.46 8.75 6.48
CA ILE A 302 27.40 7.63 6.42
C ILE A 302 26.77 6.31 6.90
N ARG A 303 27.43 5.17 6.66
CA ARG A 303 26.98 3.89 7.23
C ARG A 303 26.91 3.98 8.76
N GLY A 304 25.83 3.46 9.34
CA GLY A 304 25.59 3.53 10.79
C GLY A 304 25.03 4.87 11.29
N SER A 305 24.67 5.82 10.42
CA SER A 305 24.17 7.14 10.83
C SER A 305 22.72 7.17 11.35
N GLY A 306 21.99 6.03 11.31
CA GLY A 306 20.62 5.93 11.80
C GLY A 306 19.50 6.01 10.75
N LYS A 307 19.83 6.14 9.45
CA LYS A 307 18.84 6.23 8.34
C LYS A 307 17.79 5.10 8.36
N SER A 308 18.25 3.84 8.31
CA SER A 308 17.36 2.67 8.33
C SER A 308 16.55 2.58 9.63
N SER A 309 17.13 2.99 10.76
CA SER A 309 16.39 3.05 12.03
C SER A 309 15.22 4.05 11.97
N ILE A 310 15.44 5.22 11.36
CA ILE A 310 14.38 6.20 11.15
C ILE A 310 13.31 5.61 10.24
N LEU A 311 13.66 5.07 9.07
CA LEU A 311 12.68 4.48 8.15
C LEU A 311 11.85 3.36 8.79
N GLU A 312 12.49 2.48 9.57
CA GLU A 312 11.80 1.43 10.33
C GLU A 312 10.84 2.01 11.37
N ALA A 313 11.18 3.14 11.98
CA ALA A 313 10.26 3.84 12.89
C ALA A 313 9.09 4.49 12.16
N ILE A 314 9.29 5.04 10.95
CA ILE A 314 8.20 5.52 10.08
C ILE A 314 7.27 4.35 9.73
N ARG A 315 7.82 3.23 9.26
CA ARG A 315 7.07 2.00 8.98
C ARG A 315 6.25 1.58 10.20
N TYR A 316 6.88 1.54 11.38
CA TYR A 316 6.22 1.17 12.63
C TYR A 316 5.09 2.13 12.98
N ALA A 317 5.26 3.45 12.80
CA ALA A 317 4.24 4.45 13.08
C ALA A 317 3.01 4.35 12.16
N LEU A 318 3.19 3.82 10.94
CA LEU A 318 2.12 3.61 9.96
C LEU A 318 1.36 2.28 10.12
N ASP A 319 1.67 1.48 11.14
CA ASP A 319 1.11 0.12 11.31
C ASP A 319 1.38 -0.81 10.11
N ILE A 320 2.52 -0.62 9.42
CA ILE A 320 2.94 -1.53 8.35
C ILE A 320 3.62 -2.76 8.99
N ASP A 321 2.92 -3.88 9.02
CA ASP A 321 3.39 -5.11 9.68
C ASP A 321 4.58 -5.78 8.97
N LEU A 322 5.47 -6.38 9.78
CA LEU A 322 6.50 -7.30 9.30
C LEU A 322 6.04 -8.74 9.52
N ASN A 323 6.05 -9.55 8.46
CA ASN A 323 5.74 -10.97 8.54
C ASN A 323 7.02 -11.80 8.68
N ARG A 324 7.13 -12.61 9.75
CA ARG A 324 8.27 -13.51 10.01
C ARG A 324 8.57 -14.48 8.86
N ASN A 325 7.54 -14.93 8.14
CA ASN A 325 7.70 -15.90 7.06
C ASN A 325 8.11 -15.25 5.72
N GLN A 326 7.97 -13.92 5.60
CA GLN A 326 8.23 -13.17 4.36
C GLN A 326 9.41 -12.19 4.47
N ASN A 327 9.93 -11.94 5.68
CA ASN A 327 11.02 -11.00 5.91
C ASN A 327 12.22 -11.73 6.53
N VAL A 328 13.30 -11.85 5.77
CA VAL A 328 14.55 -12.53 6.18
C VAL A 328 15.17 -11.90 7.45
N ASP A 329 14.95 -10.59 7.65
CA ASP A 329 15.57 -9.80 8.72
C ASP A 329 14.57 -9.31 9.79
N PHE A 330 13.50 -10.06 10.06
CA PHE A 330 12.45 -9.68 11.02
C PHE A 330 13.00 -9.24 12.39
N GLU A 331 13.93 -10.00 12.98
CA GLU A 331 14.51 -9.67 14.29
C GLU A 331 15.35 -8.40 14.24
N TYR A 332 16.15 -8.22 13.19
CA TYR A 332 16.96 -7.03 13.00
C TYR A 332 16.08 -5.77 12.87
N LYS A 333 15.09 -5.79 11.99
CA LYS A 333 14.14 -4.67 11.77
C LYS A 333 13.38 -4.31 13.05
N THR A 334 12.91 -5.31 13.80
CA THR A 334 12.22 -5.09 15.09
C THR A 334 13.15 -4.49 16.14
N ASN A 335 14.39 -4.98 16.22
CA ASN A 335 15.38 -4.47 17.17
C ASN A 335 15.80 -3.03 16.88
N LEU A 336 15.81 -2.60 15.62
CA LEU A 336 16.09 -1.20 15.26
C LEU A 336 15.06 -0.23 15.86
N VAL A 337 13.76 -0.56 15.77
CA VAL A 337 12.68 0.27 16.33
C VAL A 337 12.81 0.35 17.86
N ASN A 338 13.02 -0.78 18.52
CA ASN A 338 13.22 -0.84 19.98
C ASN A 338 14.43 -0.03 20.43
N ALA A 339 15.55 -0.15 19.71
CA ALA A 339 16.79 0.56 20.02
C ALA A 339 16.69 2.07 19.74
N LEU A 340 15.87 2.48 18.78
CA LEU A 340 15.64 3.89 18.45
C LEU A 340 14.74 4.57 19.48
N LEU A 341 13.58 3.97 19.78
CA LEU A 341 12.55 4.59 20.63
C LEU A 341 12.80 4.39 22.12
N GLY A 342 13.45 3.29 22.50
CA GLY A 342 13.60 2.92 23.90
C GLY A 342 12.27 2.57 24.58
N SER A 343 12.34 2.21 25.87
CA SER A 343 11.15 1.86 26.66
C SER A 343 10.23 3.08 26.83
N GLY A 344 8.94 2.91 26.51
CA GLY A 344 7.95 3.98 26.58
C GLY A 344 8.09 5.08 25.51
N GLY A 345 8.94 4.87 24.50
CA GLY A 345 9.09 5.81 23.41
C GLY A 345 7.79 5.99 22.63
N LYS A 346 7.50 7.23 22.24
CA LYS A 346 6.28 7.64 21.53
C LYS A 346 6.65 8.32 20.21
N ILE A 347 5.97 7.90 19.15
CA ILE A 347 5.97 8.58 17.84
C ILE A 347 4.65 9.34 17.69
N THR A 348 4.72 10.57 17.22
CA THR A 348 3.54 11.36 16.81
C THR A 348 3.72 11.79 15.36
N SER A 349 2.84 11.31 14.48
CA SER A 349 2.88 11.61 13.05
C SER A 349 1.72 12.53 12.69
N VAL A 350 2.00 13.61 11.97
CA VAL A 350 0.96 14.45 11.34
C VAL A 350 0.72 13.90 9.94
N LEU A 351 -0.44 13.29 9.74
CA LEU A 351 -0.88 12.71 8.46
C LEU A 351 -1.87 13.67 7.79
N VAL A 352 -1.79 13.79 6.48
CA VAL A 352 -2.69 14.62 5.65
C VAL A 352 -3.40 13.71 4.66
N ASP A 353 -4.72 13.81 4.52
CA ASP A 353 -5.48 13.08 3.50
C ASP A 353 -5.45 13.79 2.13
N ASP A 354 -5.98 13.14 1.10
CA ASP A 354 -6.09 13.65 -0.28
C ASP A 354 -6.99 14.90 -0.42
N GLN A 355 -7.70 15.28 0.65
CA GLN A 355 -8.50 16.51 0.72
C GLN A 355 -7.79 17.63 1.49
N GLY A 356 -6.59 17.37 2.02
CA GLY A 356 -5.83 18.32 2.82
C GLY A 356 -6.20 18.39 4.30
N ASN A 357 -7.00 17.46 4.82
CA ASN A 357 -7.31 17.42 6.26
C ASN A 357 -6.14 16.82 7.05
N GLU A 358 -5.79 17.44 8.17
CA GLU A 358 -4.72 16.96 9.06
C GLU A 358 -5.24 16.07 10.20
N TYR A 359 -4.49 15.00 10.50
CA TYR A 359 -4.72 14.05 11.57
C TYR A 359 -3.44 13.81 12.35
N ASN A 360 -3.55 13.70 13.68
CA ASN A 360 -2.43 13.34 14.54
C ASN A 360 -2.52 11.86 14.89
N ALA A 361 -1.57 11.05 14.42
CA ALA A 361 -1.44 9.64 14.77
C ALA A 361 -0.38 9.48 15.86
N GLU A 362 -0.78 8.94 17.01
CA GLU A 362 0.10 8.72 18.16
C GLU A 362 0.30 7.22 18.39
N LYS A 363 1.56 6.80 18.50
CA LYS A 363 1.91 5.41 18.77
C LYS A 363 3.00 5.31 19.84
N ILE A 364 2.69 4.65 20.94
CA ILE A 364 3.66 4.29 21.98
C ILE A 364 4.22 2.90 21.65
N LEU A 365 5.50 2.67 21.91
CA LEU A 365 6.14 1.39 21.66
C LEU A 365 5.40 0.24 22.40
N GLY A 366 4.82 -0.68 21.62
CA GLY A 366 4.05 -1.82 22.10
C GLY A 366 2.53 -1.62 22.12
N ASP A 367 2.06 -0.39 21.97
CA ASP A 367 0.64 -0.04 22.02
C ASP A 367 0.02 0.09 20.63
N ARG A 368 -1.32 0.15 20.60
CA ARG A 368 -2.10 0.48 19.40
C ARG A 368 -1.93 1.96 19.03
N THR A 369 -2.00 2.26 17.73
CA THR A 369 -2.04 3.63 17.24
C THR A 369 -3.38 4.28 17.58
N ASN A 370 -3.35 5.49 18.12
CA ASN A 370 -4.52 6.33 18.35
C ASN A 370 -4.48 7.52 17.38
N ILE A 371 -5.59 7.79 16.69
CA ILE A 371 -5.67 8.86 15.70
C ILE A 371 -6.63 9.95 16.17
N TYR A 372 -6.22 11.21 16.05
CA TYR A 372 -6.98 12.38 16.46
C TYR A 372 -7.23 13.31 15.28
N LYS A 373 -8.45 13.81 15.14
CA LYS A 373 -8.81 14.90 14.21
C LYS A 373 -9.27 16.09 15.05
N ASN A 374 -8.64 17.26 14.90
CA ASN A 374 -8.94 18.45 15.70
C ASN A 374 -8.91 18.22 17.24
N GLY A 375 -8.09 17.27 17.72
CA GLY A 375 -7.99 16.90 19.13
C GLY A 375 -8.98 15.81 19.59
N GLU A 376 -9.91 15.39 18.74
CA GLU A 376 -10.89 14.34 19.05
C GLU A 376 -10.44 12.96 18.55
N LEU A 377 -10.48 11.96 19.44
CA LEU A 377 -10.07 10.58 19.14
C LEU A 377 -11.03 9.91 18.13
N GLN A 378 -10.47 9.43 17.03
CA GLN A 378 -11.16 8.69 15.98
C GLN A 378 -11.01 7.18 16.24
N LEU A 379 -11.97 6.59 16.97
CA LEU A 379 -11.93 5.18 17.37
C LEU A 379 -11.92 4.24 16.15
N GLY A 380 -10.92 3.35 16.11
CA GLY A 380 -10.79 2.31 15.07
C GLY A 380 -10.22 2.79 13.73
N LEU A 381 -9.94 4.09 13.58
CA LEU A 381 -9.26 4.62 12.39
C LEU A 381 -7.79 4.20 12.40
N LYS A 382 -7.27 3.79 11.23
CA LYS A 382 -5.86 3.38 11.03
C LYS A 382 -5.12 4.34 10.11
N PRO A 383 -3.78 4.45 10.20
CA PRO A 383 -3.00 5.32 9.32
C PRO A 383 -3.25 5.09 7.82
N ASN A 384 -3.38 3.82 7.41
CA ASN A 384 -3.63 3.44 6.01
C ASN A 384 -4.97 3.91 5.44
N ALA A 385 -5.90 4.37 6.29
CA ALA A 385 -7.16 4.98 5.84
C ALA A 385 -6.99 6.47 5.47
N ILE A 386 -5.89 7.10 5.92
CA ILE A 386 -5.55 8.51 5.65
C ILE A 386 -4.51 8.59 4.54
N VAL A 387 -3.41 7.84 4.70
CA VAL A 387 -2.36 7.68 3.67
C VAL A 387 -2.60 6.32 3.02
N LYS A 388 -3.19 6.30 1.82
CA LYS A 388 -3.66 5.08 1.16
C LYS A 388 -2.49 4.24 0.67
N LYS A 389 -2.56 2.94 0.99
CA LYS A 389 -1.65 1.89 0.51
C LYS A 389 -0.15 2.27 0.65
N PRO A 390 0.36 2.58 1.85
CA PRO A 390 1.77 2.91 1.99
C PRO A 390 2.63 1.66 1.73
N ILE A 391 3.63 1.81 0.88
CA ILE A 391 4.53 0.74 0.46
C ILE A 391 5.90 0.94 1.12
N TYR A 392 6.45 -0.12 1.69
CA TYR A 392 7.76 -0.12 2.35
C TYR A 392 8.64 -1.24 1.79
N PHE A 393 9.87 -0.87 1.40
CA PHE A 393 10.97 -1.77 1.09
C PHE A 393 12.17 -1.44 1.97
N GLY A 394 12.56 -2.38 2.82
CA GLY A 394 13.78 -2.30 3.61
C GLY A 394 15.01 -2.70 2.79
N GLN A 395 16.18 -2.60 3.42
CA GLN A 395 17.45 -2.95 2.80
C GLN A 395 17.45 -4.39 2.26
N LYS A 396 17.89 -4.58 1.00
CA LYS A 396 17.93 -5.86 0.26
C LYS A 396 16.57 -6.52 -0.01
N ASP A 397 15.46 -5.86 0.31
CA ASP A 397 14.14 -6.40 -0.03
C ASP A 397 13.96 -6.40 -1.57
N LEU A 398 14.59 -5.50 -2.33
CA LEU A 398 14.43 -5.40 -3.80
C LEU A 398 15.13 -6.55 -4.56
N SER A 399 16.30 -7.01 -4.10
CA SER A 399 17.05 -8.09 -4.77
C SER A 399 16.46 -9.49 -4.56
N GLN A 400 15.64 -9.68 -3.52
CA GLN A 400 14.92 -10.94 -3.28
C GLN A 400 13.69 -11.10 -4.19
N ILE A 401 13.36 -10.06 -4.94
CA ILE A 401 12.16 -10.01 -5.76
C ILE A 401 12.49 -10.48 -7.18
N GLY A 402 12.07 -11.71 -7.49
CA GLY A 402 12.38 -12.46 -8.70
C GLY A 402 12.07 -13.96 -8.59
N ASP A 403 11.89 -14.49 -7.37
CA ASP A 403 11.38 -15.84 -7.10
C ASP A 403 9.84 -15.85 -7.04
N SER A 404 9.17 -16.97 -7.34
CA SER A 404 7.69 -17.08 -7.42
C SER A 404 6.95 -16.50 -6.21
N LEU A 405 7.50 -16.70 -5.00
CA LEU A 405 6.99 -16.17 -3.72
C LEU A 405 6.97 -14.63 -3.65
N SER A 406 7.90 -13.97 -4.34
CA SER A 406 8.03 -12.51 -4.32
C SER A 406 7.06 -11.81 -5.27
N THR A 407 6.75 -12.43 -6.42
CA THR A 407 5.75 -11.92 -7.37
C THR A 407 4.35 -11.98 -6.77
N GLU A 408 4.01 -13.09 -6.09
CA GLU A 408 2.73 -13.20 -5.40
C GLU A 408 2.60 -12.19 -4.25
N TYR A 409 3.69 -11.94 -3.51
CA TYR A 409 3.70 -10.89 -2.48
C TYR A 409 3.43 -9.50 -3.07
N LEU A 410 4.05 -9.13 -4.19
CA LEU A 410 3.77 -7.86 -4.87
C LEU A 410 2.30 -7.75 -5.31
N ILE A 411 1.78 -8.77 -5.98
CA ILE A 411 0.38 -8.80 -6.45
C ILE A 411 -0.59 -8.77 -5.26
N SER A 412 -0.25 -9.45 -4.16
CA SER A 412 -1.06 -9.41 -2.94
C SER A 412 -1.09 -8.02 -2.31
N LYS A 413 0.01 -7.25 -2.34
CA LYS A 413 0.03 -5.84 -1.89
C LYS A 413 -0.73 -4.90 -2.81
N LEU A 414 -0.86 -5.26 -4.08
CA LEU A 414 -1.57 -4.47 -5.08
C LEU A 414 -3.09 -4.59 -4.98
N ILE A 415 -3.56 -5.84 -4.87
CA ILE A 415 -4.96 -6.20 -5.07
C ILE A 415 -5.60 -6.71 -3.77
N GLY A 416 -4.80 -7.00 -2.74
CA GLY A 416 -5.21 -7.70 -1.51
C GLY A 416 -6.45 -7.12 -0.83
N ASP A 417 -6.55 -5.80 -0.71
CA ASP A 417 -7.70 -5.14 -0.08
C ASP A 417 -9.01 -5.35 -0.86
N ARG A 418 -8.95 -5.37 -2.20
CA ARG A 418 -10.12 -5.64 -3.05
C ARG A 418 -10.56 -7.10 -2.99
N LEU A 419 -9.64 -8.00 -2.65
CA LEU A 419 -9.91 -9.44 -2.52
C LEU A 419 -10.48 -9.82 -1.15
N LEU A 420 -10.44 -8.94 -0.13
CA LEU A 420 -10.85 -9.27 1.24
C LEU A 420 -12.27 -9.85 1.32
N THR A 421 -13.22 -9.23 0.63
CA THR A 421 -14.61 -9.70 0.59
C THR A 421 -14.71 -11.10 0.00
N LYS A 422 -14.01 -11.35 -1.12
CA LYS A 422 -14.00 -12.66 -1.79
C LYS A 422 -13.28 -13.71 -0.97
N LYS A 423 -12.17 -13.38 -0.31
CA LYS A 423 -11.47 -14.27 0.61
C LYS A 423 -12.36 -14.70 1.77
N ARG A 424 -13.19 -13.79 2.32
CA ARG A 424 -14.18 -14.15 3.35
C ARG A 424 -15.24 -15.09 2.82
N GLU A 425 -15.81 -14.82 1.64
CA GLU A 425 -16.77 -15.73 0.99
C GLU A 425 -16.18 -17.13 0.73
N ILE A 426 -14.91 -17.19 0.28
CA ILE A 426 -14.18 -18.45 0.07
C ILE A 426 -14.01 -19.20 1.40
N GLU A 427 -13.63 -18.52 2.47
CA GLU A 427 -13.45 -19.15 3.78
C GLU A 427 -14.77 -19.67 4.36
N GLU A 428 -15.86 -18.89 4.25
CA GLU A 428 -17.21 -19.36 4.60
C GLU A 428 -17.58 -20.63 3.82
N LYS A 429 -17.24 -20.69 2.52
CA LYS A 429 -17.51 -21.87 1.69
C LYS A 429 -16.59 -23.05 2.00
N ASN A 430 -15.35 -22.82 2.40
CA ASN A 430 -14.46 -23.87 2.91
C ASN A 430 -15.05 -24.52 4.16
N GLN A 431 -15.61 -23.75 5.09
CA GLN A 431 -16.28 -24.27 6.28
C GLN A 431 -17.51 -25.15 5.93
N ASP A 432 -18.29 -24.75 4.91
CA ASP A 432 -19.40 -25.58 4.39
C ASP A 432 -18.89 -26.93 3.87
N VAL A 433 -17.78 -26.94 3.11
CA VAL A 433 -17.15 -28.17 2.59
C VAL A 433 -16.70 -29.08 3.74
N LEU A 434 -15.98 -28.53 4.73
CA LEU A 434 -15.50 -29.28 5.89
C LEU A 434 -16.66 -29.90 6.69
N LYS A 435 -17.75 -29.17 6.88
CA LYS A 435 -18.97 -29.67 7.55
C LYS A 435 -19.56 -30.87 6.81
N LEU A 436 -19.74 -30.78 5.50
CA LEU A 436 -20.30 -31.87 4.68
C LEU A 436 -19.39 -33.12 4.70
N ILE A 437 -18.07 -32.94 4.64
CA ILE A 437 -17.10 -34.04 4.76
C ILE A 437 -17.20 -34.70 6.15
N GLY A 438 -17.29 -33.91 7.22
CA GLY A 438 -17.47 -34.41 8.58
C GLY A 438 -18.75 -35.23 8.76
N GLU A 439 -19.84 -34.81 8.11
CA GLU A 439 -21.10 -35.57 8.08
C GLU A 439 -20.96 -36.90 7.31
N LEU A 440 -20.26 -36.90 6.16
CA LEU A 440 -20.01 -38.13 5.38
C LEU A 440 -19.19 -39.14 6.17
N LYS A 441 -18.10 -38.73 6.83
CA LYS A 441 -17.28 -39.62 7.68
C LYS A 441 -18.12 -40.28 8.79
N LYS A 442 -19.03 -39.54 9.41
CA LYS A 442 -19.96 -40.07 10.45
C LYS A 442 -20.97 -41.07 9.90
N ILE A 443 -21.37 -40.95 8.63
CA ILE A 443 -22.30 -41.89 7.99
C ILE A 443 -21.57 -43.14 7.51
N ASP A 444 -20.38 -43.01 6.93
CA ASP A 444 -19.61 -44.14 6.39
C ASP A 444 -19.24 -45.18 7.46
N THR A 445 -18.87 -44.71 8.65
CA THR A 445 -18.63 -45.59 9.82
C THR A 445 -19.86 -46.41 10.23
N LYS A 446 -21.08 -45.92 9.94
CA LYS A 446 -22.35 -46.60 10.26
C LYS A 446 -22.84 -47.49 9.13
N VAL A 447 -22.65 -47.09 7.86
CA VAL A 447 -23.14 -47.80 6.67
C VAL A 447 -22.31 -49.04 6.34
N GLY A 448 -21.03 -49.10 6.73
CA GLY A 448 -20.14 -50.24 6.48
C GLY A 448 -20.63 -51.61 6.98
N ARG A 449 -21.60 -51.64 7.93
CA ARG A 449 -22.19 -52.88 8.49
C ARG A 449 -23.41 -53.40 7.72
N LYS A 450 -23.82 -52.74 6.64
CA LYS A 450 -25.08 -53.04 5.93
C LYS A 450 -25.07 -54.44 5.31
N ALA A 451 -23.98 -54.84 4.64
CA ALA A 451 -23.87 -56.14 3.99
C ALA A 451 -24.00 -57.32 4.98
N ASP A 452 -23.37 -57.21 6.15
CA ASP A 452 -23.44 -58.22 7.20
C ASP A 452 -24.86 -58.37 7.76
N ILE A 453 -25.57 -57.25 7.92
CA ILE A 453 -26.95 -57.22 8.44
C ILE A 453 -27.94 -57.74 7.38
N GLU A 454 -27.70 -57.48 6.09
CA GLU A 454 -28.49 -58.04 4.98
C GLU A 454 -28.29 -59.56 4.88
N ALA A 455 -27.06 -60.06 5.01
CA ALA A 455 -26.76 -61.50 5.06
C ALA A 455 -27.48 -62.16 6.25
N LYS A 456 -27.41 -61.55 7.44
CA LYS A 456 -28.13 -62.01 8.63
C LYS A 456 -29.65 -62.04 8.43
N GLN A 457 -30.21 -61.05 7.73
CA GLN A 457 -31.65 -61.02 7.41
C GLN A 457 -32.05 -62.18 6.48
N ALA A 458 -31.24 -62.45 5.44
CA ALA A 458 -31.50 -63.53 4.49
C ALA A 458 -31.44 -64.90 5.20
N GLU A 459 -30.45 -65.11 6.05
CA GLU A 459 -30.31 -66.31 6.88
C GLU A 459 -31.53 -66.52 7.80
N LEU A 460 -31.96 -65.48 8.52
CA LEU A 460 -33.12 -65.54 9.41
C LEU A 460 -34.42 -65.81 8.65
N LYS A 461 -34.61 -65.24 7.45
CA LYS A 461 -35.78 -65.51 6.59
C LYS A 461 -35.85 -66.98 6.16
N LEU A 462 -34.72 -67.57 5.76
CA LEU A 462 -34.64 -68.99 5.40
C LEU A 462 -34.99 -69.88 6.59
N LYS A 463 -34.42 -69.59 7.76
CA LYS A 463 -34.71 -70.33 9.00
C LYS A 463 -36.19 -70.26 9.38
N ILE A 464 -36.83 -69.09 9.25
CA ILE A 464 -38.27 -68.88 9.55
C ILE A 464 -39.19 -69.57 8.54
N GLN A 465 -38.80 -69.67 7.27
CA GLN A 465 -39.60 -70.28 6.20
C GLN A 465 -39.90 -71.76 6.49
N VAL A 466 -38.94 -72.49 7.05
CA VAL A 466 -39.08 -73.90 7.46
C VAL A 466 -40.20 -74.11 8.49
N PHE A 467 -40.49 -73.11 9.33
CA PHE A 467 -41.57 -73.17 10.32
C PHE A 467 -42.94 -72.81 9.74
N LYS A 468 -43.00 -71.91 8.75
CA LYS A 468 -44.24 -71.55 8.03
C LYS A 468 -44.77 -72.70 7.19
N GLU A 469 -43.90 -73.46 6.54
CA GLU A 469 -44.27 -74.66 5.76
C GLU A 469 -44.88 -75.77 6.61
N LYS A 470 -44.65 -75.75 7.94
CA LYS A 470 -45.20 -76.70 8.91
C LYS A 470 -46.41 -76.17 9.69
N GLU A 471 -46.99 -75.04 9.28
CA GLU A 471 -48.14 -74.36 9.93
C GLU A 471 -47.96 -74.03 11.44
N ILE A 472 -46.71 -73.90 11.90
CA ILE A 472 -46.37 -73.57 13.29
C ILE A 472 -46.63 -72.08 13.58
N ASP A 473 -46.57 -71.25 12.54
CA ASP A 473 -46.79 -69.80 12.56
C ASP A 473 -48.19 -69.41 13.04
N LYS A 474 -49.24 -70.13 12.61
CA LYS A 474 -50.64 -69.89 13.03
C LYS A 474 -50.88 -70.20 14.51
N LYS A 475 -50.11 -71.11 15.11
CA LYS A 475 -50.26 -71.53 16.52
C LYS A 475 -49.54 -70.59 17.51
N LEU A 476 -48.48 -69.90 17.07
CA LEU A 476 -47.66 -69.02 17.90
C LEU A 476 -47.86 -67.51 17.61
N GLU A 477 -48.80 -67.17 16.73
CA GLU A 477 -49.08 -65.78 16.29
C GLU A 477 -49.38 -64.82 17.45
N LYS A 478 -50.17 -65.27 18.44
CA LYS A 478 -50.49 -64.50 19.65
C LYS A 478 -49.22 -64.16 20.45
N GLN A 479 -48.30 -65.11 20.60
CA GLN A 479 -47.01 -64.89 21.28
C GLN A 479 -46.13 -63.90 20.48
N ILE A 480 -46.08 -64.05 19.15
CA ILE A 480 -45.32 -63.15 18.27
C ILE A 480 -45.84 -61.71 18.34
N SER A 481 -47.17 -61.52 18.42
CA SER A 481 -47.75 -60.19 18.57
C SER A 481 -47.29 -59.52 19.87
N PHE A 482 -47.31 -60.25 20.98
CA PHE A 482 -46.80 -59.75 22.26
C PHE A 482 -45.29 -59.42 22.22
N ASP A 483 -44.50 -60.25 21.55
CA ASP A 483 -43.06 -59.98 21.39
C ASP A 483 -42.82 -58.73 20.52
N LYS A 484 -43.64 -58.49 19.50
CA LYS A 484 -43.60 -57.25 18.68
C LYS A 484 -43.96 -56.02 19.51
N ASP A 485 -44.98 -56.11 20.35
CA ASP A 485 -45.41 -55.04 21.24
C ASP A 485 -44.33 -54.72 22.29
N SER A 486 -43.74 -55.74 22.92
CA SER A 486 -42.59 -55.57 23.84
C SER A 486 -41.40 -54.90 23.15
N ASN A 487 -41.09 -55.30 21.92
CA ASN A 487 -40.02 -54.69 21.13
C ASN A 487 -40.32 -53.25 20.70
N PHE A 488 -41.59 -52.89 20.49
CA PHE A 488 -42.00 -51.51 20.25
C PHE A 488 -41.76 -50.64 21.49
N ILE A 489 -42.21 -51.08 22.66
CA ILE A 489 -42.01 -50.38 23.93
C ILE A 489 -40.51 -50.19 24.22
N LYS A 490 -39.69 -51.23 24.04
CA LYS A 490 -38.21 -51.13 24.17
C LYS A 490 -37.57 -50.13 23.22
N ARG A 491 -38.12 -49.95 22.02
CA ARG A 491 -37.61 -48.96 21.06
C ARG A 491 -37.97 -47.54 21.48
N LEU A 492 -39.15 -47.33 22.04
CA LEU A 492 -39.57 -46.05 22.62
C LEU A 492 -38.67 -45.67 23.80
N GLU A 493 -38.42 -46.58 24.74
CA GLU A 493 -37.51 -46.34 25.87
C GLU A 493 -36.11 -45.94 25.41
N LYS A 494 -35.56 -46.66 24.42
CA LYS A 494 -34.24 -46.33 23.84
C LYS A 494 -34.22 -45.01 23.07
N PHE A 495 -35.35 -44.55 22.57
CA PHE A 495 -35.45 -43.25 21.90
C PHE A 495 -35.49 -42.14 22.94
N GLU A 496 -36.37 -42.23 23.95
CA GLU A 496 -36.46 -41.25 25.03
C GLU A 496 -35.14 -41.13 25.79
N GLN A 497 -34.47 -42.25 26.09
CA GLN A 497 -33.17 -42.24 26.75
C GLN A 497 -32.11 -41.49 25.93
N ARG A 498 -32.06 -41.70 24.61
CA ARG A 498 -31.12 -40.98 23.72
C ARG A 498 -31.36 -39.47 23.71
N VAL A 499 -32.61 -39.04 23.77
CA VAL A 499 -32.96 -37.60 23.85
C VAL A 499 -32.47 -37.01 25.19
N ILE A 500 -32.68 -37.73 26.29
CA ILE A 500 -32.22 -37.32 27.63
C ILE A 500 -30.68 -37.25 27.68
N ASP A 501 -29.99 -38.27 27.19
CA ASP A 501 -28.53 -38.34 27.19
C ASP A 501 -27.92 -37.19 26.38
N GLY A 502 -28.44 -36.91 25.19
CA GLY A 502 -27.97 -35.81 24.36
C GLY A 502 -28.18 -34.43 25.00
N LEU A 503 -29.27 -34.23 25.72
CA LEU A 503 -29.52 -32.97 26.45
C LEU A 503 -28.62 -32.84 27.69
N ASN A 504 -28.30 -33.94 28.35
CA ASN A 504 -27.34 -33.97 29.46
C ASN A 504 -25.91 -33.71 29.00
N GLU A 505 -25.49 -34.29 27.88
CA GLU A 505 -24.17 -34.05 27.27
C GLU A 505 -24.03 -32.57 26.89
N TYR A 506 -25.05 -31.99 26.25
CA TYR A 506 -25.09 -30.56 25.94
C TYR A 506 -24.99 -29.68 27.20
N VAL A 507 -25.70 -30.01 28.28
CA VAL A 507 -25.59 -29.25 29.55
C VAL A 507 -24.20 -29.40 30.18
N SER A 508 -23.62 -30.61 30.15
CA SER A 508 -22.32 -30.90 30.75
C SER A 508 -21.16 -30.22 30.04
N GLU A 509 -21.24 -30.03 28.73
CA GLU A 509 -20.18 -29.37 27.93
C GLU A 509 -19.90 -27.93 28.39
N TYR A 510 -20.94 -27.21 28.82
CA TYR A 510 -20.83 -25.78 29.16
C TYR A 510 -20.84 -25.50 30.67
N GLU A 511 -21.21 -26.45 31.53
CA GLU A 511 -21.35 -26.21 32.99
C GLU A 511 -20.02 -25.74 33.64
N ASP A 512 -18.87 -26.31 33.25
CA ASP A 512 -17.56 -25.90 33.77
C ASP A 512 -17.13 -24.50 33.30
N SER A 513 -17.60 -24.06 32.13
CA SER A 513 -17.26 -22.75 31.57
C SER A 513 -17.86 -21.60 32.37
N PHE A 514 -19.01 -21.79 33.03
CA PHE A 514 -19.61 -20.74 33.86
C PHE A 514 -18.75 -20.36 35.07
N GLN A 515 -18.01 -21.32 35.64
CA GLN A 515 -17.13 -21.07 36.78
C GLN A 515 -15.87 -20.29 36.41
N SER A 516 -15.32 -20.53 35.21
CA SER A 516 -14.10 -19.84 34.76
C SER A 516 -14.34 -18.34 34.56
N PHE A 517 -15.51 -17.95 34.03
CA PHE A 517 -15.88 -16.54 33.87
C PHE A 517 -16.16 -15.82 35.19
N LYS A 518 -16.68 -16.53 36.21
CA LYS A 518 -16.90 -15.96 37.56
C LYS A 518 -15.62 -15.73 38.36
N ALA A 519 -14.51 -16.33 37.96
CA ALA A 519 -13.24 -16.22 38.67
C ALA A 519 -12.52 -14.87 38.44
N TYR A 520 -12.92 -14.11 37.44
CA TYR A 520 -12.29 -12.83 37.11
C TYR A 520 -12.74 -11.71 38.07
N SER A 521 -11.79 -10.96 38.60
CA SER A 521 -12.04 -9.73 39.37
C SER A 521 -11.09 -8.63 38.93
N SER A 522 -11.62 -7.41 38.79
CA SER A 522 -10.84 -6.22 38.44
C SER A 522 -10.43 -5.45 39.69
N LYS A 523 -9.20 -4.91 39.72
CA LYS A 523 -8.73 -4.04 40.81
C LYS A 523 -9.05 -2.57 40.58
N GLU A 524 -9.14 -2.16 39.30
CA GLU A 524 -9.26 -0.75 38.90
C GLU A 524 -10.70 -0.38 38.47
N ASN A 525 -11.42 -1.34 37.87
CA ASN A 525 -12.76 -1.13 37.31
C ASN A 525 -13.79 -2.07 37.96
N THR A 526 -13.84 -2.11 39.29
CA THR A 526 -14.72 -3.02 40.05
C THR A 526 -16.19 -2.86 39.68
N ASN A 527 -16.71 -1.62 39.66
CA ASN A 527 -18.13 -1.36 39.43
C ASN A 527 -18.63 -1.86 38.05
N ASP A 528 -17.88 -1.62 36.99
CA ASP A 528 -18.29 -2.01 35.64
C ASP A 528 -18.28 -3.54 35.46
N ILE A 529 -17.27 -4.20 36.04
CA ILE A 529 -17.15 -5.65 36.00
C ILE A 529 -18.25 -6.31 36.86
N ASP A 530 -18.61 -5.73 38.00
CA ASP A 530 -19.70 -6.24 38.83
C ASP A 530 -21.05 -6.23 38.09
N VAL A 531 -21.34 -5.17 37.33
CA VAL A 531 -22.57 -5.08 36.51
C VAL A 531 -22.59 -6.14 35.41
N ILE A 532 -21.45 -6.35 34.73
CA ILE A 532 -21.32 -7.38 33.68
C ILE A 532 -21.49 -8.79 34.27
N THR A 533 -20.89 -9.06 35.43
CA THR A 533 -21.03 -10.34 36.11
C THR A 533 -22.46 -10.60 36.54
N GLN A 534 -23.19 -9.60 37.04
CA GLN A 534 -24.62 -9.73 37.35
C GLN A 534 -25.47 -10.09 36.12
N HIS A 535 -25.19 -9.47 34.97
CA HIS A 535 -25.86 -9.86 33.73
C HIS A 535 -25.56 -11.31 33.33
N PHE A 536 -24.30 -11.74 33.49
CA PHE A 536 -23.89 -13.12 33.19
C PHE A 536 -24.59 -14.16 34.09
N GLU A 537 -24.86 -13.83 35.36
CA GLU A 537 -25.63 -14.70 36.27
C GLU A 537 -27.08 -14.92 35.80
N VAL A 538 -27.71 -13.90 35.20
CA VAL A 538 -29.06 -14.05 34.61
C VAL A 538 -29.03 -15.05 33.46
N PHE A 539 -28.02 -14.97 32.59
CA PHE A 539 -27.83 -15.91 31.48
C PHE A 539 -27.60 -17.35 31.97
N GLU A 540 -26.78 -17.54 33.00
CA GLU A 540 -26.57 -18.86 33.63
C GLU A 540 -27.88 -19.44 34.19
N ASN A 541 -28.70 -18.62 34.86
CA ASN A 541 -29.98 -19.07 35.39
C ASN A 541 -30.93 -19.54 34.29
N LEU A 542 -31.00 -18.84 33.15
CA LEU A 542 -31.75 -19.28 31.98
C LEU A 542 -31.23 -20.61 31.42
N PHE A 543 -29.91 -20.78 31.36
CA PHE A 543 -29.30 -22.04 30.91
C PHE A 543 -29.65 -23.22 31.83
N ARG A 544 -29.72 -23.00 33.15
CA ARG A 544 -30.10 -24.04 34.12
C ARG A 544 -31.51 -24.58 33.92
N GLU A 545 -32.40 -23.88 33.21
CA GLU A 545 -33.71 -24.41 32.85
C GLU A 545 -33.62 -25.65 31.95
N ALA A 546 -32.60 -25.76 31.09
CA ALA A 546 -32.36 -26.94 30.27
C ALA A 546 -32.11 -28.19 31.13
N LYS A 547 -31.37 -28.04 32.24
CA LYS A 547 -31.12 -29.11 33.21
C LYS A 547 -32.41 -29.55 33.93
N SER A 548 -33.28 -28.58 34.24
CA SER A 548 -34.62 -28.86 34.79
C SER A 548 -35.49 -29.63 33.79
N LEU A 549 -35.45 -29.24 32.51
CA LEU A 549 -36.17 -29.94 31.43
C LEU A 549 -35.68 -31.39 31.28
N SER A 550 -34.37 -31.62 31.30
CA SER A 550 -33.79 -32.98 31.28
C SER A 550 -34.34 -33.86 32.40
N SER A 551 -34.41 -33.31 33.62
CA SER A 551 -34.94 -34.01 34.79
C SER A 551 -36.42 -34.37 34.64
N LYS A 552 -37.22 -33.46 34.06
CA LYS A 552 -38.65 -33.71 33.77
C LYS A 552 -38.84 -34.81 32.72
N LEU A 553 -38.04 -34.79 31.65
CA LEU A 553 -38.05 -35.84 30.62
C LEU A 553 -37.64 -37.20 31.20
N GLY A 554 -36.64 -37.23 32.08
CA GLY A 554 -36.24 -38.43 32.82
C GLY A 554 -37.37 -39.00 33.66
N ALA A 555 -38.18 -38.15 34.30
CA ALA A 555 -39.34 -38.60 35.08
C ALA A 555 -40.44 -39.23 34.21
N GLU A 556 -40.68 -38.74 32.99
CA GLU A 556 -41.61 -39.37 32.04
C GLU A 556 -41.08 -40.73 31.53
N ASN A 557 -39.78 -40.81 31.23
CA ASN A 557 -39.15 -42.08 30.83
C ASN A 557 -39.30 -43.15 31.94
N LEU A 558 -39.14 -42.77 33.21
CA LEU A 558 -39.38 -43.68 34.33
C LEU A 558 -40.83 -44.20 34.38
N LYS A 559 -41.82 -43.38 34.00
CA LYS A 559 -43.22 -43.84 33.88
C LYS A 559 -43.37 -44.84 32.74
N LEU A 560 -42.75 -44.60 31.59
CA LEU A 560 -42.74 -45.53 30.46
C LEU A 560 -42.10 -46.88 30.86
N GLN A 561 -40.98 -46.85 31.57
CA GLN A 561 -40.32 -48.04 32.11
C GLN A 561 -41.23 -48.84 33.03
N LYS A 562 -42.02 -48.15 33.87
CA LYS A 562 -43.03 -48.81 34.71
C LYS A 562 -44.14 -49.44 33.89
N MET A 563 -44.66 -48.75 32.87
CA MET A 563 -45.66 -49.31 31.95
C MET A 563 -45.13 -50.56 31.22
N HIS A 564 -43.85 -50.55 30.84
CA HIS A 564 -43.19 -51.70 30.24
C HIS A 564 -43.05 -52.87 31.23
N GLN A 565 -42.73 -52.61 32.50
CA GLN A 565 -42.74 -53.64 33.55
C GLN A 565 -44.12 -54.25 33.72
N ASP A 566 -45.18 -53.43 33.81
CA ASP A 566 -46.57 -53.90 33.94
C ASP A 566 -47.00 -54.72 32.70
N PHE A 567 -46.56 -54.31 31.51
CA PHE A 567 -46.76 -55.06 30.27
C PHE A 567 -46.06 -56.43 30.32
N ASN A 568 -44.82 -56.49 30.81
CA ASN A 568 -44.07 -57.74 30.96
C ASN A 568 -44.69 -58.68 31.99
N VAL A 569 -45.29 -58.16 33.07
CA VAL A 569 -46.04 -58.97 34.05
C VAL A 569 -47.26 -59.64 33.39
N LYS A 570 -48.00 -58.91 32.54
CA LYS A 570 -49.11 -59.47 31.76
C LYS A 570 -48.63 -60.55 30.79
N TYR A 571 -47.46 -60.36 30.19
CA TYR A 571 -46.84 -61.35 29.32
C TYR A 571 -46.43 -62.62 30.06
N GLU A 572 -45.80 -62.50 31.25
CA GLU A 572 -45.40 -63.65 32.08
C GLU A 572 -46.62 -64.48 32.53
N ALA A 573 -47.77 -63.85 32.81
CA ALA A 573 -49.00 -64.56 33.16
C ALA A 573 -49.55 -65.45 32.01
N LEU A 574 -49.27 -65.09 30.75
CA LEU A 574 -49.66 -65.84 29.55
C LEU A 574 -48.61 -66.89 29.14
N LYS A 575 -47.45 -66.91 29.80
CA LYS A 575 -46.31 -67.76 29.44
C LYS A 575 -46.61 -69.25 29.61
N GLU A 576 -47.39 -69.63 30.62
CA GLU A 576 -47.82 -71.02 30.85
C GLU A 576 -48.78 -71.49 29.72
N GLU A 577 -49.64 -70.61 29.21
CA GLU A 577 -50.51 -70.84 28.06
C GLU A 577 -49.68 -71.05 26.79
N PHE A 578 -48.67 -70.21 26.56
CA PHE A 578 -47.74 -70.36 25.43
C PHE A 578 -46.85 -71.62 25.55
N SER A 579 -46.39 -71.96 26.75
CA SER A 579 -45.60 -73.17 27.01
C SER A 579 -46.40 -74.46 26.79
N LYS A 580 -47.72 -74.47 27.04
CA LYS A 580 -48.59 -75.59 26.67
C LYS A 580 -48.68 -75.76 25.15
N ILE A 581 -48.91 -74.68 24.41
CA ILE A 581 -48.94 -74.68 22.94
C ILE A 581 -47.61 -75.17 22.35
N LYS A 582 -46.47 -74.79 22.96
CA LYS A 582 -45.14 -75.28 22.55
C LYS A 582 -44.93 -76.78 22.80
N ARG A 583 -45.46 -77.34 23.90
CA ARG A 583 -45.40 -78.78 24.21
C ARG A 583 -46.25 -79.63 23.26
N GLU A 584 -47.33 -79.08 22.72
CA GLU A 584 -48.18 -79.74 21.72
C GLU A 584 -47.53 -79.80 20.31
N ILE A 585 -46.54 -78.93 20.04
CA ILE A 585 -45.76 -78.92 18.80
C ILE A 585 -44.57 -79.88 18.97
N ASN A 586 -44.80 -81.18 18.74
CA ASN A 586 -43.75 -82.20 18.85
C ASN A 586 -43.31 -82.69 17.46
N LEU A 587 -42.26 -82.10 16.91
CA LEU A 587 -41.69 -82.44 15.59
C LEU A 587 -40.21 -82.84 15.75
N PRO A 588 -39.73 -83.87 15.03
CA PRO A 588 -38.32 -84.25 15.07
C PRO A 588 -37.43 -83.11 14.54
N ASN A 589 -36.37 -82.77 15.28
CA ASN A 589 -35.34 -81.78 14.92
C ASN A 589 -35.82 -80.32 14.76
N ILE A 590 -36.95 -79.92 15.34
CA ILE A 590 -37.43 -78.52 15.31
C ILE A 590 -37.94 -78.10 16.69
N GLU A 591 -37.29 -77.10 17.29
CA GLU A 591 -37.72 -76.50 18.56
C GLU A 591 -38.59 -75.26 18.33
N ALA A 592 -39.73 -75.16 19.02
CA ALA A 592 -40.64 -74.02 18.89
C ALA A 592 -40.02 -72.70 19.39
N ASP A 593 -39.03 -72.76 20.28
CA ASP A 593 -38.32 -71.58 20.80
C ASP A 593 -37.42 -70.91 19.77
N ASP A 594 -36.87 -71.67 18.83
CA ASP A 594 -36.05 -71.16 17.73
C ASP A 594 -36.87 -70.25 16.80
N TYR A 595 -38.14 -70.60 16.54
CA TYR A 595 -39.03 -69.76 15.72
C TYR A 595 -39.28 -68.38 16.34
N VAL A 596 -39.54 -68.34 17.64
CA VAL A 596 -39.76 -67.09 18.40
C VAL A 596 -38.47 -66.25 18.41
N LYS A 597 -37.33 -66.89 18.67
CA LYS A 597 -36.01 -66.26 18.64
C LYS A 597 -35.68 -65.68 17.26
N TYR A 598 -35.81 -66.45 16.19
CA TYR A 598 -35.51 -65.99 14.83
C TYR A 598 -36.44 -64.86 14.40
N THR A 599 -37.72 -64.91 14.76
CA THR A 599 -38.70 -63.86 14.43
C THR A 599 -38.38 -62.55 15.15
N LYS A 600 -37.99 -62.62 16.44
CA LYS A 600 -37.53 -61.48 17.23
C LYS A 600 -36.25 -60.86 16.64
N GLU A 601 -35.28 -61.68 16.28
CA GLU A 601 -34.05 -61.23 15.63
C GLU A 601 -34.31 -60.63 14.24
N LEU A 602 -35.25 -61.19 13.47
CA LEU A 602 -35.61 -60.68 12.15
C LEU A 602 -36.25 -59.29 12.23
N ASP A 603 -37.13 -59.04 13.19
CA ASP A 603 -37.77 -57.73 13.34
C ASP A 603 -36.77 -56.65 13.82
N LEU A 604 -35.83 -57.00 14.70
CA LEU A 604 -34.71 -56.12 15.06
C LEU A 604 -33.82 -55.81 13.84
N THR A 605 -33.48 -56.83 13.05
CA THR A 605 -32.66 -56.70 11.84
C THR A 605 -33.36 -55.84 10.78
N LYS A 606 -34.68 -55.99 10.59
CA LYS A 606 -35.50 -55.14 9.70
C LYS A 606 -35.49 -53.66 10.13
N ALA A 607 -35.61 -53.39 11.43
CA ALA A 607 -35.55 -52.03 11.94
C ALA A 607 -34.17 -51.39 11.70
N GLN A 608 -33.09 -52.14 11.95
CA GLN A 608 -31.72 -51.69 11.67
C GLN A 608 -31.50 -51.43 10.17
N LEU A 609 -31.99 -52.29 9.28
CA LEU A 609 -31.90 -52.08 7.83
C LEU A 609 -32.72 -50.88 7.36
N SER A 610 -33.89 -50.62 7.96
CA SER A 610 -34.69 -49.42 7.65
C SER A 610 -33.94 -48.14 8.02
N GLU A 611 -33.28 -48.11 9.18
CA GLU A 611 -32.44 -46.99 9.62
C GLU A 611 -31.20 -46.81 8.72
N LEU A 612 -30.52 -47.90 8.37
CA LEU A 612 -29.38 -47.88 7.45
C LEU A 612 -29.77 -47.45 6.03
N ASN A 613 -30.96 -47.81 5.54
CA ASN A 613 -31.46 -47.33 4.25
C ASN A 613 -31.74 -45.83 4.27
N LYS A 614 -32.29 -45.29 5.37
CA LYS A 614 -32.45 -43.84 5.54
C LYS A 614 -31.09 -43.12 5.55
N LEU A 615 -30.11 -43.68 6.26
CA LEU A 615 -28.73 -43.14 6.26
C LEU A 615 -28.06 -43.23 4.88
N SER A 616 -28.30 -44.29 4.12
CA SER A 616 -27.78 -44.46 2.75
C SER A 616 -28.38 -43.46 1.77
N ASN A 617 -29.66 -43.10 1.91
CA ASN A 617 -30.28 -42.05 1.11
C ASN A 617 -29.73 -40.67 1.50
N LYS A 618 -29.63 -40.40 2.81
CA LYS A 618 -29.01 -39.18 3.33
C LYS A 618 -27.55 -39.02 2.86
N LYS A 619 -26.79 -40.12 2.75
CA LYS A 619 -25.44 -40.11 2.17
C LYS A 619 -25.43 -39.56 0.75
N LYS A 620 -26.30 -40.08 -0.13
CA LYS A 620 -26.40 -39.62 -1.53
C LYS A 620 -26.80 -38.14 -1.63
N GLU A 621 -27.68 -37.68 -0.73
CA GLU A 621 -28.05 -36.26 -0.64
C GLU A 621 -26.85 -35.39 -0.27
N ILE A 622 -26.08 -35.79 0.75
CA ILE A 622 -24.88 -35.05 1.18
C ILE A 622 -23.78 -35.10 0.10
N GLU A 623 -23.58 -36.23 -0.58
CA GLU A 623 -22.63 -36.31 -1.72
C GLU A 623 -23.02 -35.35 -2.85
N THR A 624 -24.32 -35.23 -3.13
CA THR A 624 -24.84 -34.28 -4.13
C THR A 624 -24.62 -32.84 -3.68
N GLN A 625 -24.89 -32.53 -2.41
CA GLN A 625 -24.64 -31.21 -1.82
C GLN A 625 -23.15 -30.85 -1.82
N LEU A 626 -22.28 -31.80 -1.50
CA LEU A 626 -20.83 -31.62 -1.53
C LEU A 626 -20.39 -31.25 -2.95
N LYS A 627 -20.85 -31.99 -3.97
CA LYS A 627 -20.53 -31.69 -5.37
C LYS A 627 -20.97 -30.28 -5.77
N GLN A 628 -22.19 -29.87 -5.42
CA GLN A 628 -22.69 -28.52 -5.69
C GLN A 628 -21.87 -27.44 -4.96
N THR A 629 -21.47 -27.70 -3.72
CA THR A 629 -20.66 -26.79 -2.91
C THR A 629 -19.26 -26.64 -3.49
N LEU A 630 -18.64 -27.72 -3.97
CA LEU A 630 -17.32 -27.68 -4.62
C LEU A 630 -17.35 -26.89 -5.94
N VAL A 631 -18.40 -27.03 -6.76
CA VAL A 631 -18.58 -26.20 -7.97
C VAL A 631 -18.73 -24.73 -7.59
N SER A 632 -19.52 -24.43 -6.56
CA SER A 632 -19.65 -23.07 -6.04
C SER A 632 -18.32 -22.49 -5.55
N LEU A 633 -17.50 -23.30 -4.87
CA LEU A 633 -16.17 -22.91 -4.40
C LEU A 633 -15.22 -22.64 -5.57
N GLN A 634 -15.21 -23.49 -6.60
CA GLN A 634 -14.42 -23.26 -7.82
C GLN A 634 -14.83 -21.97 -8.55
N ASN A 635 -16.13 -21.65 -8.59
CA ASN A 635 -16.61 -20.38 -9.15
C ASN A 635 -16.12 -19.18 -8.33
N LEU A 636 -16.12 -19.27 -7.00
CA LEU A 636 -15.56 -18.21 -6.15
C LEU A 636 -14.06 -18.01 -6.42
N TRP A 637 -13.29 -19.09 -6.56
CA TRP A 637 -11.89 -19.02 -6.96
C TRP A 637 -11.70 -18.37 -8.33
N HIS A 638 -12.58 -18.64 -9.30
CA HIS A 638 -12.51 -18.02 -10.63
C HIS A 638 -12.85 -16.53 -10.58
N ASN A 639 -13.89 -16.14 -9.84
CA ASN A 639 -14.24 -14.73 -9.66
C ASN A 639 -13.10 -13.94 -8.98
N GLU A 640 -12.41 -14.56 -8.01
CA GLU A 640 -11.20 -13.97 -7.41
C GLU A 640 -10.13 -13.72 -8.48
N PHE A 641 -9.92 -14.68 -9.38
CA PHE A 641 -8.98 -14.57 -10.49
C PHE A 641 -9.36 -13.51 -11.53
N GLU A 642 -10.65 -13.36 -11.87
CA GLU A 642 -11.12 -12.32 -12.80
C GLU A 642 -10.80 -10.90 -12.29
N ILE A 643 -11.00 -10.66 -10.99
CA ILE A 643 -10.62 -9.39 -10.35
C ILE A 643 -9.11 -9.15 -10.50
N VAL A 644 -8.29 -10.18 -10.28
CA VAL A 644 -6.83 -10.09 -10.45
C VAL A 644 -6.46 -9.78 -11.91
N GLN A 645 -7.13 -10.42 -12.87
CA GLN A 645 -6.88 -10.22 -14.30
C GLN A 645 -7.24 -8.80 -14.78
N GLU A 646 -8.35 -8.24 -14.29
CA GLU A 646 -8.75 -6.86 -14.61
C GLU A 646 -7.73 -5.83 -14.13
N GLU A 647 -7.17 -6.00 -12.92
CA GLU A 647 -6.14 -5.09 -12.40
C GLU A 647 -4.83 -5.19 -13.16
N ILE A 648 -4.40 -6.43 -13.48
CA ILE A 648 -3.20 -6.64 -14.30
C ILE A 648 -3.36 -6.00 -15.68
N LYS A 649 -4.56 -6.03 -16.25
CA LYS A 649 -4.83 -5.35 -17.53
C LYS A 649 -4.61 -3.84 -17.42
N LYS A 650 -5.10 -3.19 -16.35
CA LYS A 650 -4.88 -1.74 -16.12
C LYS A 650 -3.40 -1.40 -16.04
N VAL A 651 -2.63 -2.19 -15.28
CA VAL A 651 -1.17 -2.01 -15.15
C VAL A 651 -0.47 -2.12 -16.51
N ASN A 652 -0.85 -3.12 -17.31
CA ASN A 652 -0.24 -3.37 -18.63
C ASN A 652 -0.58 -2.29 -19.67
N ASP A 653 -1.71 -1.61 -19.52
CA ASP A 653 -2.14 -0.52 -20.42
C ASP A 653 -1.46 0.81 -20.06
N ASP A 654 -1.03 0.99 -18.80
CA ASP A 654 -0.46 2.25 -18.27
C ASP A 654 1.03 2.46 -18.62
N GLN A 655 1.78 1.39 -18.93
CA GLN A 655 3.19 1.47 -19.30
C GLN A 655 3.66 0.36 -20.25
N ASP A 656 4.54 0.71 -21.18
CA ASP A 656 5.10 -0.27 -22.14
C ASP A 656 6.29 -1.07 -21.58
N ALA A 657 6.93 -0.59 -20.51
CA ALA A 657 8.17 -1.18 -20.02
C ALA A 657 7.94 -2.53 -19.32
N ILE A 658 6.76 -2.75 -18.71
CA ILE A 658 6.45 -3.92 -17.90
C ILE A 658 5.09 -4.49 -18.31
N LYS A 659 5.04 -5.80 -18.52
CA LYS A 659 3.81 -6.56 -18.74
C LYS A 659 3.73 -7.74 -17.78
N ILE A 660 2.58 -7.95 -17.17
CA ILE A 660 2.32 -9.08 -16.28
C ILE A 660 1.38 -10.05 -17.00
N ALA A 661 1.78 -11.31 -17.07
CA ALA A 661 0.93 -12.42 -17.48
C ALA A 661 0.52 -13.22 -16.24
N VAL A 662 -0.72 -13.72 -16.23
CA VAL A 662 -1.26 -14.53 -15.13
C VAL A 662 -1.99 -15.75 -15.66
N ASP A 663 -1.68 -16.92 -15.09
CA ASP A 663 -2.34 -18.19 -15.40
C ASP A 663 -3.11 -18.71 -14.17
N PHE A 664 -4.42 -18.93 -14.33
CA PHE A 664 -5.31 -19.42 -13.27
C PHE A 664 -4.90 -20.81 -12.80
N LYS A 665 -4.65 -20.96 -11.48
CA LYS A 665 -4.15 -22.21 -10.87
C LYS A 665 -2.90 -22.77 -11.58
N GLY A 666 -2.09 -21.89 -12.16
CA GLY A 666 -0.96 -22.26 -13.00
C GLY A 666 0.31 -22.69 -12.25
N ASN A 667 0.37 -22.50 -10.93
CA ASN A 667 1.59 -22.77 -10.16
C ASN A 667 1.76 -24.27 -9.86
N LYS A 668 2.25 -24.99 -10.86
CA LYS A 668 2.53 -26.43 -10.78
C LYS A 668 3.58 -26.81 -9.74
N GLN A 669 4.52 -25.91 -9.42
CA GLN A 669 5.56 -26.19 -8.41
C GLN A 669 4.96 -26.25 -7.00
N ASP A 670 4.11 -25.30 -6.66
CA ASP A 670 3.41 -25.29 -5.37
C ASP A 670 2.40 -26.43 -5.29
N PHE A 671 1.71 -26.73 -6.38
CA PHE A 671 0.83 -27.89 -6.44
C PHE A 671 1.60 -29.20 -6.16
N LYS A 672 2.76 -29.40 -6.80
CA LYS A 672 3.62 -30.57 -6.56
C LYS A 672 4.13 -30.64 -5.13
N SER A 673 4.55 -29.52 -4.57
CA SER A 673 5.09 -29.44 -3.20
C SER A 673 4.02 -29.76 -2.17
N TYR A 674 2.82 -29.19 -2.32
CA TYR A 674 1.67 -29.45 -1.46
C TYR A 674 1.25 -30.93 -1.50
N LEU A 675 1.20 -31.54 -2.68
CA LEU A 675 0.93 -32.98 -2.83
C LEU A 675 1.99 -33.83 -2.13
N LYS A 676 3.28 -33.51 -2.29
CA LYS A 676 4.38 -34.26 -1.64
C LYS A 676 4.29 -34.22 -0.12
N GLU A 677 3.98 -33.06 0.44
CA GLU A 677 3.90 -32.87 1.88
C GLU A 677 2.77 -33.70 2.49
N ASN A 678 1.58 -33.64 1.88
CA ASN A 678 0.39 -34.35 2.37
C ASN A 678 0.38 -35.86 2.04
N LEU A 679 1.16 -36.30 1.05
CA LEU A 679 1.33 -37.72 0.69
C LEU A 679 2.60 -38.34 1.27
N ARG A 680 3.27 -37.67 2.22
CA ARG A 680 4.50 -38.17 2.84
C ARG A 680 4.24 -39.52 3.53
N GLY A 681 5.04 -40.53 3.19
CA GLY A 681 4.89 -41.90 3.70
C GLY A 681 4.13 -42.86 2.76
N SER A 682 3.53 -42.36 1.68
CA SER A 682 2.82 -43.18 0.67
C SER A 682 3.74 -44.02 -0.24
N ASN A 683 5.07 -43.84 -0.17
CA ASN A 683 6.06 -44.43 -1.08
C ASN A 683 5.82 -44.15 -2.58
N LEU A 684 5.00 -43.15 -2.92
CA LEU A 684 4.85 -42.68 -4.30
C LEU A 684 6.13 -41.99 -4.77
N ARG A 685 6.58 -42.31 -5.99
CA ARG A 685 7.79 -41.70 -6.57
C ARG A 685 7.49 -40.30 -7.09
N ASP A 686 8.51 -39.46 -7.19
CA ASP A 686 8.39 -38.08 -7.70
C ASP A 686 7.70 -38.02 -9.08
N ASN A 687 8.05 -38.93 -9.99
CA ASN A 687 7.45 -39.02 -11.33
C ASN A 687 5.95 -39.32 -11.28
N ASN A 688 5.48 -40.08 -10.29
CA ASN A 688 4.05 -40.36 -10.14
C ASN A 688 3.28 -39.10 -9.74
N ILE A 689 3.83 -38.31 -8.81
CA ILE A 689 3.24 -37.03 -8.39
C ILE A 689 3.27 -36.04 -9.54
N GLN A 690 4.38 -35.98 -10.29
CA GLN A 690 4.51 -35.13 -11.47
C GLN A 690 3.44 -35.43 -12.53
N ALA A 691 3.18 -36.71 -12.81
CA ALA A 691 2.14 -37.11 -13.77
C ALA A 691 0.73 -36.65 -13.34
N ILE A 692 0.44 -36.59 -12.04
CA ILE A 692 -0.82 -36.04 -11.54
C ILE A 692 -0.86 -34.51 -11.76
N VAL A 693 0.20 -33.80 -11.37
CA VAL A 693 0.30 -32.33 -11.55
C VAL A 693 0.22 -31.91 -13.03
N ASP A 694 0.65 -32.76 -13.96
CA ASP A 694 0.59 -32.45 -15.39
C ASP A 694 -0.77 -32.66 -16.03
N ASN A 695 -1.62 -33.52 -15.45
CA ASN A 695 -2.94 -33.86 -16.01
C ASN A 695 -4.12 -33.15 -15.32
N TYR A 696 -3.91 -32.56 -14.15
CA TYR A 696 -4.95 -31.89 -13.37
C TYR A 696 -4.49 -30.49 -12.96
N ASN A 697 -5.44 -29.55 -12.93
CA ASN A 697 -5.18 -28.17 -12.48
C ASN A 697 -5.58 -27.94 -11.02
N ASP A 698 -6.36 -28.85 -10.41
CA ASP A 698 -6.69 -28.81 -8.99
C ASP A 698 -7.04 -30.17 -8.38
N LEU A 699 -7.11 -30.20 -7.05
CA LEU A 699 -7.42 -31.39 -6.26
C LEU A 699 -8.91 -31.77 -6.27
N ILE A 700 -9.80 -30.82 -6.57
CA ILE A 700 -11.22 -31.11 -6.75
C ILE A 700 -11.41 -31.97 -8.00
N SER A 701 -10.72 -31.66 -9.09
CA SER A 701 -10.72 -32.44 -10.34
C SER A 701 -10.13 -33.83 -10.14
N VAL A 702 -9.09 -33.95 -9.30
CA VAL A 702 -8.53 -35.25 -8.89
C VAL A 702 -9.57 -36.06 -8.11
N TYR A 703 -10.27 -35.44 -7.15
CA TYR A 703 -11.34 -36.09 -6.39
C TYR A 703 -12.50 -36.55 -7.29
N GLU A 704 -12.92 -35.72 -8.25
CA GLU A 704 -13.97 -36.10 -9.19
C GLU A 704 -13.56 -37.30 -10.04
N ASP A 705 -12.32 -37.34 -10.54
CA ASP A 705 -11.82 -38.46 -11.34
C ASP A 705 -11.60 -39.74 -10.52
N LEU A 706 -11.14 -39.62 -9.26
CA LEU A 706 -10.96 -40.77 -8.36
C LEU A 706 -12.27 -41.51 -8.07
N ASN A 707 -13.39 -40.78 -8.06
CA ASN A 707 -14.74 -41.31 -7.83
C ASN A 707 -15.40 -41.85 -9.11
N GLN A 708 -14.76 -41.76 -10.27
CA GLN A 708 -15.27 -42.38 -11.49
C GLN A 708 -14.97 -43.89 -11.52
N PRO A 709 -15.85 -44.71 -12.15
CA PRO A 709 -15.61 -46.14 -12.31
C PRO A 709 -14.31 -46.48 -13.05
N LYS A 710 -13.86 -45.58 -13.94
CA LYS A 710 -12.61 -45.68 -14.69
C LYS A 710 -11.83 -44.37 -14.58
N THR A 711 -11.02 -44.25 -13.53
CA THR A 711 -10.15 -43.08 -13.28
C THR A 711 -9.03 -43.00 -14.32
N LYS A 712 -8.70 -41.80 -14.78
CA LYS A 712 -7.53 -41.58 -15.65
C LYS A 712 -6.20 -41.70 -14.89
N ILE A 713 -6.23 -41.54 -13.56
CA ILE A 713 -5.05 -41.67 -12.69
C ILE A 713 -4.46 -43.09 -12.77
N SER A 714 -5.27 -44.12 -13.06
CA SER A 714 -4.78 -45.50 -13.24
C SER A 714 -3.88 -45.68 -14.47
N GLU A 715 -3.84 -44.72 -15.40
CA GLU A 715 -2.92 -44.75 -16.54
C GLU A 715 -1.47 -44.45 -16.10
N ASN A 716 -1.29 -43.81 -14.93
CA ASN A 716 0.00 -43.32 -14.44
C ASN A 716 0.46 -43.99 -13.12
N LEU A 717 -0.41 -44.79 -12.49
CA LEU A 717 -0.16 -45.51 -11.25
C LEU A 717 -0.48 -47.01 -11.42
N SER A 718 0.32 -47.89 -10.82
CA SER A 718 -0.06 -49.30 -10.69
C SER A 718 -1.24 -49.48 -9.72
N ASP A 719 -1.95 -50.60 -9.76
CA ASP A 719 -3.11 -50.84 -8.88
C ASP A 719 -2.79 -50.68 -7.38
N VAL A 720 -1.59 -51.13 -6.97
CA VAL A 720 -1.12 -50.98 -5.57
C VAL A 720 -0.89 -49.51 -5.23
N GLN A 721 -0.28 -48.76 -6.16
CA GLN A 721 -0.03 -47.33 -5.98
C GLN A 721 -1.33 -46.51 -5.99
N LEU A 722 -2.29 -46.89 -6.83
CA LEU A 722 -3.60 -46.23 -6.91
C LEU A 722 -4.40 -46.42 -5.62
N ASN A 723 -4.40 -47.62 -5.05
CA ASN A 723 -5.05 -47.88 -3.76
C ASN A 723 -4.38 -47.10 -2.63
N THR A 724 -3.05 -47.11 -2.58
CA THR A 724 -2.29 -46.32 -1.61
C THR A 724 -2.59 -44.82 -1.76
N PHE A 725 -2.62 -44.31 -2.98
CA PHE A 725 -2.96 -42.92 -3.27
C PHE A 725 -4.39 -42.59 -2.81
N ARG A 726 -5.37 -43.45 -3.09
CA ARG A 726 -6.76 -43.29 -2.62
C ARG A 726 -6.86 -43.23 -1.09
N GLU A 727 -6.15 -44.09 -0.38
CA GLU A 727 -6.14 -44.11 1.08
C GLU A 727 -5.60 -42.80 1.67
N TYR A 728 -4.45 -42.35 1.19
CA TYR A 728 -3.84 -41.08 1.63
C TYR A 728 -4.68 -39.87 1.20
N PHE A 729 -5.27 -39.90 0.00
CA PHE A 729 -6.13 -38.83 -0.49
C PHE A 729 -7.40 -38.70 0.37
N ASN A 730 -8.05 -39.82 0.68
CA ASN A 730 -9.24 -39.83 1.53
C ASN A 730 -8.92 -39.43 2.98
N SER A 731 -7.72 -39.76 3.48
CA SER A 731 -7.27 -39.35 4.81
C SER A 731 -7.08 -37.83 4.91
N ASN A 732 -6.63 -37.19 3.82
CA ASN A 732 -6.38 -35.75 3.74
C ASN A 732 -7.47 -34.97 2.98
N ILE A 733 -8.65 -35.56 2.78
CA ILE A 733 -9.71 -35.03 1.91
C ILE A 733 -10.17 -33.61 2.31
N GLU A 734 -10.16 -33.29 3.59
CA GLU A 734 -10.49 -31.95 4.12
C GLU A 734 -9.51 -30.90 3.63
N ALA A 735 -8.21 -31.17 3.75
CA ALA A 735 -7.15 -30.27 3.29
C ALA A 735 -7.07 -30.20 1.76
N PHE A 736 -7.40 -31.28 1.05
CA PHE A 736 -7.33 -31.32 -0.40
C PHE A 736 -8.47 -30.60 -1.10
N LEU A 737 -9.70 -30.70 -0.59
CA LEU A 737 -10.85 -30.07 -1.22
C LEU A 737 -11.01 -28.57 -0.91
N THR A 738 -10.29 -28.07 0.09
CA THR A 738 -10.29 -26.64 0.48
C THR A 738 -9.04 -25.88 0.02
N TYR A 739 -8.05 -26.58 -0.53
CA TYR A 739 -6.81 -25.96 -1.02
C TYR A 739 -6.95 -25.49 -2.48
N ARG A 740 -6.83 -24.18 -2.68
CA ARG A 740 -6.70 -23.58 -4.01
C ARG A 740 -5.23 -23.58 -4.44
N ILE A 741 -4.94 -24.14 -5.61
CA ILE A 741 -3.61 -24.05 -6.22
C ILE A 741 -3.35 -22.57 -6.57
N PRO A 742 -2.21 -21.99 -6.18
CA PRO A 742 -1.89 -20.61 -6.50
C PRO A 742 -1.85 -20.32 -8.01
N ASP A 743 -2.19 -19.09 -8.38
CA ASP A 743 -2.02 -18.62 -9.76
C ASP A 743 -0.52 -18.47 -10.08
N LYS A 744 -0.16 -18.55 -11.37
CA LYS A 744 1.21 -18.30 -11.82
C LYS A 744 1.30 -16.90 -12.41
N PHE A 745 2.23 -16.10 -11.92
CA PHE A 745 2.50 -14.75 -12.41
C PHE A 745 3.86 -14.71 -13.10
N ASP A 746 3.89 -14.20 -14.33
CA ASP A 746 5.11 -13.95 -15.09
C ASP A 746 5.23 -12.44 -15.38
N ILE A 747 6.27 -11.79 -14.85
CA ILE A 747 6.58 -10.39 -15.16
C ILE A 747 7.53 -10.35 -16.36
N ILE A 748 7.18 -9.58 -17.39
CA ILE A 748 7.93 -9.36 -18.61
C ILE A 748 8.42 -7.91 -18.60
N TYR A 749 9.74 -7.72 -18.58
CA TYR A 749 10.37 -6.39 -18.66
C TYR A 749 11.00 -6.22 -20.05
N ARG A 750 10.64 -5.14 -20.76
CA ARG A 750 11.16 -4.83 -22.12
C ARG A 750 11.16 -6.05 -23.08
N GLY A 751 10.10 -6.85 -23.02
CA GLY A 751 9.88 -7.99 -23.90
C GLY A 751 10.57 -9.29 -23.50
N ARG A 752 11.24 -9.37 -22.33
CA ARG A 752 11.80 -10.62 -21.80
C ARG A 752 11.32 -10.91 -20.37
N PRO A 753 11.20 -12.17 -19.96
CA PRO A 753 10.89 -12.54 -18.58
C PRO A 753 11.87 -11.92 -17.57
N LEU A 754 11.35 -11.42 -16.45
CA LEU A 754 12.13 -10.75 -15.40
C LEU A 754 13.28 -11.62 -14.87
N ASN A 755 13.06 -12.94 -14.78
CA ASN A 755 14.07 -13.91 -14.35
C ASN A 755 15.23 -14.12 -15.34
N GLU A 756 15.18 -13.56 -16.55
CA GLU A 756 16.28 -13.55 -17.52
C GLU A 756 17.16 -12.28 -17.42
N HIS A 757 16.74 -11.29 -16.64
CA HIS A 757 17.48 -10.05 -16.43
C HIS A 757 18.51 -10.17 -15.31
N SER A 758 19.53 -9.29 -15.34
CA SER A 758 20.47 -9.13 -14.22
C SER A 758 19.74 -8.63 -12.97
N LEU A 759 20.29 -8.89 -11.78
CA LEU A 759 19.70 -8.46 -10.50
C LEU A 759 19.36 -6.96 -10.48
N GLY A 760 20.27 -6.09 -10.95
CA GLY A 760 20.03 -4.64 -11.02
C GLY A 760 18.91 -4.26 -12.00
N GLN A 761 18.79 -4.95 -13.13
CA GLN A 761 17.66 -4.73 -14.05
C GLN A 761 16.33 -5.20 -13.48
N ARG A 762 16.32 -6.29 -12.69
CA ARG A 762 15.11 -6.75 -12.00
C ARG A 762 14.64 -5.76 -10.96
N ALA A 763 15.55 -5.27 -10.13
CA ALA A 763 15.24 -4.25 -9.13
C ALA A 763 14.78 -2.94 -9.78
N SER A 764 15.30 -2.58 -10.96
CA SER A 764 14.86 -1.38 -11.69
C SER A 764 13.47 -1.54 -12.27
N ALA A 765 13.20 -2.67 -12.92
CA ALA A 765 11.86 -3.02 -13.36
C ALA A 765 10.89 -3.03 -12.18
N LEU A 766 11.32 -3.52 -11.01
CA LEU A 766 10.51 -3.48 -9.81
C LEU A 766 10.24 -2.05 -9.33
N ILE A 767 11.26 -1.20 -9.24
CA ILE A 767 11.05 0.21 -8.85
C ILE A 767 10.11 0.87 -9.86
N ILE A 768 10.32 0.71 -11.17
CA ILE A 768 9.40 1.25 -12.20
C ILE A 768 7.98 0.68 -12.01
N PHE A 769 7.85 -0.61 -11.74
CA PHE A 769 6.56 -1.24 -11.47
C PHE A 769 5.88 -0.61 -10.27
N LEU A 770 6.61 -0.42 -9.17
CA LEU A 770 6.08 0.18 -7.93
C LEU A 770 5.73 1.66 -8.10
N LEU A 771 6.57 2.38 -8.84
CA LEU A 771 6.39 3.77 -9.19
C LEU A 771 5.13 3.97 -10.07
N THR A 772 4.84 3.03 -10.97
CA THR A 772 3.62 3.09 -11.81
C THR A 772 2.34 2.71 -11.08
N LEU A 773 2.41 2.32 -9.81
CA LEU A 773 1.24 2.08 -8.97
C LEU A 773 0.65 3.41 -8.48
N LYS A 774 -0.02 4.13 -9.38
CA LYS A 774 -0.63 5.45 -9.14
C LYS A 774 -1.66 5.50 -8.01
N GLU A 775 -2.00 4.36 -7.37
CA GLU A 775 -2.92 4.27 -6.23
C GLU A 775 -2.21 4.31 -4.86
N SER A 776 -0.87 4.39 -4.79
CA SER A 776 -0.13 4.49 -3.54
C SER A 776 0.20 5.94 -3.21
N ASP A 777 -0.23 6.37 -2.01
CA ASP A 777 0.02 7.72 -1.51
C ASP A 777 1.48 7.89 -1.02
N LEU A 778 2.12 6.81 -0.59
CA LEU A 778 3.43 6.85 0.07
C LEU A 778 4.28 5.62 -0.28
N ILE A 779 5.50 5.87 -0.75
CA ILE A 779 6.49 4.85 -1.08
C ILE A 779 7.78 5.12 -0.30
N ILE A 780 8.19 4.15 0.50
CA ILE A 780 9.38 4.20 1.35
C ILE A 780 10.38 3.13 0.90
N ILE A 781 11.62 3.53 0.58
CA ILE A 781 12.65 2.61 0.07
C ILE A 781 13.99 2.86 0.80
N ASP A 782 14.51 1.83 1.45
CA ASP A 782 15.79 1.85 2.14
C ASP A 782 16.93 1.33 1.25
N GLN A 783 17.89 2.20 0.95
CA GLN A 783 19.12 1.91 0.20
C GLN A 783 18.89 1.19 -1.14
N PRO A 784 18.12 1.79 -2.08
CA PRO A 784 17.90 1.20 -3.40
C PRO A 784 19.20 0.95 -4.18
N GLU A 785 20.26 1.72 -3.89
CA GLU A 785 21.58 1.57 -4.51
C GLU A 785 22.36 0.30 -4.11
N ASP A 786 21.98 -0.41 -3.05
CA ASP A 786 22.62 -1.68 -2.70
C ASP A 786 22.20 -2.79 -3.69
N ASP A 787 21.03 -2.66 -4.32
CA ASP A 787 20.46 -3.63 -5.27
C ASP A 787 20.54 -3.14 -6.74
N LEU A 788 20.91 -1.88 -6.98
CA LEU A 788 20.92 -1.22 -8.28
C LEU A 788 22.27 -0.59 -8.62
N ASP A 789 22.71 -0.69 -9.87
CA ASP A 789 23.86 0.06 -10.34
C ASP A 789 23.51 1.53 -10.65
N ASN A 790 24.51 2.40 -10.59
CA ASN A 790 24.36 3.85 -10.80
C ASN A 790 23.77 4.22 -12.16
N GLN A 791 24.10 3.47 -13.22
CA GLN A 791 23.64 3.77 -14.57
C GLN A 791 22.14 3.50 -14.68
N THR A 792 21.68 2.41 -14.09
CA THR A 792 20.27 2.05 -14.03
C THR A 792 19.48 3.02 -13.15
N ILE A 793 19.99 3.43 -11.99
CA ILE A 793 19.36 4.48 -11.16
C ILE A 793 19.12 5.74 -12.01
N TYR A 794 20.16 6.23 -12.69
CA TYR A 794 20.07 7.46 -13.47
C TYR A 794 19.11 7.34 -14.67
N ASN A 795 19.23 6.30 -15.48
CA ASN A 795 18.50 6.20 -16.74
C ASN A 795 17.02 5.82 -16.55
N ASP A 796 16.74 4.95 -15.60
CA ASP A 796 15.44 4.28 -15.48
C ASP A 796 14.64 4.79 -14.27
N VAL A 797 15.28 5.15 -13.16
CA VAL A 797 14.58 5.52 -11.91
C VAL A 797 14.37 7.04 -11.79
N ILE A 798 15.42 7.85 -12.00
CA ILE A 798 15.34 9.32 -11.77
C ILE A 798 14.27 10.00 -12.63
N LYS A 799 14.14 9.62 -13.91
CA LYS A 799 13.15 10.22 -14.82
C LYS A 799 11.73 9.97 -14.32
N VAL A 800 11.44 8.72 -13.96
CA VAL A 800 10.13 8.29 -13.47
C VAL A 800 9.83 8.94 -12.12
N LEU A 801 10.82 9.06 -11.23
CA LEU A 801 10.66 9.78 -9.95
C LEU A 801 10.27 11.25 -10.13
N LYS A 802 10.91 11.96 -11.07
CA LYS A 802 10.58 13.38 -11.34
C LYS A 802 9.16 13.57 -11.84
N GLU A 803 8.61 12.60 -12.56
CA GLU A 803 7.23 12.63 -13.05
C GLU A 803 6.20 12.32 -11.95
N LEU A 804 6.53 11.38 -11.05
CA LEU A 804 5.57 10.86 -10.06
C LEU A 804 5.57 11.56 -8.72
N LYS A 805 6.61 12.33 -8.38
CA LYS A 805 6.70 13.02 -7.08
C LYS A 805 5.56 14.03 -6.84
N ASN A 806 4.76 14.36 -7.86
CA ASN A 806 3.57 15.19 -7.72
C ASN A 806 2.30 14.40 -7.33
N SER A 807 2.30 13.08 -7.49
CA SER A 807 1.14 12.20 -7.22
C SER A 807 1.35 11.21 -6.07
N SER A 808 2.56 11.10 -5.52
CA SER A 808 2.90 10.22 -4.40
C SER A 808 4.02 10.83 -3.57
N GLN A 809 4.01 10.57 -2.26
CA GLN A 809 5.11 10.90 -1.38
C GLN A 809 6.18 9.82 -1.44
N PHE A 810 7.44 10.24 -1.56
CA PHE A 810 8.60 9.36 -1.56
C PHE A 810 9.48 9.62 -0.34
N ILE A 811 9.93 8.55 0.32
CA ILE A 811 10.92 8.62 1.40
C ILE A 811 12.03 7.61 1.13
N PHE A 812 13.21 8.10 0.79
CA PHE A 812 14.39 7.28 0.56
C PHE A 812 15.39 7.40 1.70
N ALA A 813 16.06 6.31 2.03
CA ALA A 813 17.36 6.38 2.69
C ALA A 813 18.43 6.02 1.67
N THR A 814 19.42 6.89 1.47
CA THR A 814 20.42 6.66 0.43
C THR A 814 21.78 7.25 0.77
N HIS A 815 22.82 6.67 0.19
CA HIS A 815 24.16 7.24 0.12
C HIS A 815 24.59 7.57 -1.33
N ASN A 816 23.66 7.49 -2.29
CA ASN A 816 23.90 7.76 -3.70
C ASN A 816 23.47 9.20 -4.06
N PRO A 817 24.37 10.06 -4.58
CA PRO A 817 24.06 11.46 -4.89
C PRO A 817 23.07 11.63 -6.05
N ASN A 818 22.92 10.63 -6.92
CA ASN A 818 21.98 10.71 -8.04
C ASN A 818 20.52 10.86 -7.57
N ILE A 819 20.15 10.25 -6.44
CA ILE A 819 18.78 10.26 -5.93
C ILE A 819 18.37 11.65 -5.38
N PRO A 820 19.11 12.29 -4.44
CA PRO A 820 18.77 13.63 -3.96
C PRO A 820 19.07 14.74 -4.97
N VAL A 821 20.21 14.68 -5.66
CA VAL A 821 20.66 15.80 -6.52
C VAL A 821 19.97 15.74 -7.88
N LEU A 822 20.07 14.62 -8.59
CA LEU A 822 19.49 14.49 -9.93
C LEU A 822 17.98 14.21 -9.88
N GLY A 823 17.48 13.63 -8.78
CA GLY A 823 16.05 13.49 -8.51
C GLY A 823 15.33 14.80 -8.12
N ASP A 824 16.08 15.89 -7.91
CA ASP A 824 15.52 17.18 -7.49
C ASP A 824 14.70 17.06 -6.19
N CYS A 825 15.33 16.55 -5.13
CA CYS A 825 14.63 16.25 -3.88
C CYS A 825 14.18 17.52 -3.14
N GLU A 826 12.92 17.54 -2.72
CA GLU A 826 12.34 18.68 -2.01
C GLU A 826 12.84 18.80 -0.58
N GLN A 827 13.04 17.68 0.15
CA GLN A 827 13.51 17.69 1.53
C GLN A 827 14.61 16.67 1.77
N VAL A 828 15.77 17.12 2.22
CA VAL A 828 16.90 16.27 2.60
C VAL A 828 17.07 16.29 4.11
N ILE A 829 17.26 15.09 4.68
CA ILE A 829 17.45 14.86 6.10
C ILE A 829 18.86 14.29 6.31
N SER A 830 19.83 15.14 6.65
CA SER A 830 21.18 14.69 7.00
C SER A 830 21.19 14.09 8.39
N CYS A 831 21.55 12.80 8.48
CA CYS A 831 21.60 12.03 9.71
C CYS A 831 23.05 11.85 10.16
N LYS A 832 23.33 12.14 11.43
CA LYS A 832 24.61 11.87 12.11
C LYS A 832 24.36 11.16 13.43
N TYR A 833 25.15 10.11 13.69
CA TYR A 833 25.13 9.43 14.99
C TYR A 833 26.19 10.02 15.91
N ASP A 834 25.79 10.48 17.09
CA ASP A 834 26.70 11.03 18.10
C ASP A 834 26.40 10.44 19.49
N ALA A 835 27.35 9.63 19.99
CA ALA A 835 27.46 9.18 21.39
C ALA A 835 26.14 8.81 22.12
N ASN A 836 25.17 8.21 21.40
CA ASN A 836 23.83 7.73 21.81
C ASN A 836 22.62 8.53 21.33
N SER A 837 22.82 9.61 20.58
CA SER A 837 21.76 10.37 19.91
C SER A 837 21.93 10.34 18.40
N ILE A 838 20.82 10.52 17.67
CA ILE A 838 20.85 10.79 16.24
C ILE A 838 20.55 12.27 16.07
N GLN A 839 21.50 13.00 15.50
CA GLN A 839 21.31 14.38 15.08
C GLN A 839 20.78 14.40 13.66
N ILE A 840 19.78 15.24 13.41
CA ILE A 840 19.20 15.46 12.10
C ILE A 840 19.32 16.92 11.72
N ASN A 841 19.63 17.19 10.45
CA ASN A 841 19.53 18.50 9.86
C ASN A 841 18.60 18.43 8.63
N LEU A 842 17.70 19.39 8.52
CA LEU A 842 16.64 19.43 7.51
C LEU A 842 16.88 20.58 6.53
N GLY A 843 16.52 20.39 5.27
CA GLY A 843 16.45 21.44 4.25
C GLY A 843 16.50 20.85 2.84
N SER A 844 16.20 21.67 1.84
CA SER A 844 16.23 21.21 0.44
C SER A 844 17.64 21.23 -0.17
N ILE A 845 17.77 20.71 -1.38
CA ILE A 845 19.00 20.82 -2.18
C ILE A 845 19.40 22.26 -2.54
N ASP A 846 18.52 23.24 -2.32
CA ASP A 846 18.82 24.66 -2.54
C ASP A 846 19.51 25.30 -1.33
N ASN A 847 19.37 24.69 -0.14
CA ASN A 847 19.97 25.20 1.08
C ASN A 847 21.49 24.96 1.08
N GLN A 848 22.28 26.01 1.30
CA GLN A 848 23.75 25.93 1.23
C GLN A 848 24.35 24.94 2.23
N PHE A 849 23.82 24.89 3.45
CA PHE A 849 24.30 23.99 4.49
C PHE A 849 24.04 22.52 4.09
N ILE A 850 22.84 22.22 3.59
CA ILE A 850 22.48 20.89 3.11
C ILE A 850 23.29 20.48 1.88
N ARG A 851 23.53 21.39 0.92
CA ARG A 851 24.43 21.13 -0.22
C ARG A 851 25.81 20.69 0.24
N ASN A 852 26.38 21.39 1.23
CA ASN A 852 27.68 21.04 1.79
C ASN A 852 27.64 19.66 2.46
N GLU A 853 26.57 19.32 3.20
CA GLU A 853 26.41 17.99 3.79
C GLU A 853 26.31 16.90 2.71
N ILE A 854 25.56 17.10 1.63
CA ILE A 854 25.48 16.16 0.49
C ILE A 854 26.88 15.91 -0.09
N VAL A 855 27.62 16.97 -0.42
CA VAL A 855 28.97 16.87 -1.00
C VAL A 855 29.92 16.18 -0.03
N ASN A 856 29.88 16.50 1.26
CA ASN A 856 30.75 15.89 2.26
C ASN A 856 30.45 14.41 2.48
N ILE A 857 29.16 14.04 2.55
CA ILE A 857 28.73 12.67 2.87
C ILE A 857 28.86 11.75 1.64
N MET A 858 28.45 12.21 0.47
CA MET A 858 28.28 11.35 -0.71
C MET A 858 29.44 11.46 -1.70
N GLU A 859 30.05 12.63 -1.82
CA GLU A 859 31.14 12.87 -2.77
C GLU A 859 32.53 12.78 -2.11
N GLY A 860 32.59 12.62 -0.78
CA GLY A 860 33.84 12.60 -0.02
C GLY A 860 34.44 13.98 0.20
N GLY A 861 33.64 15.05 0.04
CA GLY A 861 34.04 16.43 0.25
C GLY A 861 34.32 17.22 -1.03
N GLN A 862 34.33 18.55 -0.90
CA GLN A 862 34.45 19.48 -2.03
C GLN A 862 35.77 19.30 -2.80
N GLU A 863 36.86 19.00 -2.11
CA GLU A 863 38.17 18.77 -2.73
C GLU A 863 38.16 17.53 -3.64
N ALA A 864 37.63 16.41 -3.14
CA ALA A 864 37.51 15.17 -3.90
C ALA A 864 36.62 15.34 -5.14
N PHE A 865 35.47 16.02 -4.99
CA PHE A 865 34.58 16.35 -6.09
C PHE A 865 35.27 17.21 -7.16
N ASN A 866 35.93 18.30 -6.76
CA ASN A 866 36.61 19.20 -7.69
C ASN A 866 37.77 18.51 -8.42
N ASN A 867 38.52 17.64 -7.74
CA ASN A 867 39.58 16.85 -8.36
C ASN A 867 39.01 15.90 -9.43
N ARG A 868 37.91 15.19 -9.15
CA ARG A 868 37.21 14.36 -10.14
C ARG A 868 36.72 15.19 -11.32
N LYS A 869 36.05 16.32 -11.05
CA LYS A 869 35.56 17.24 -12.08
C LYS A 869 36.67 17.69 -13.02
N ARG A 870 37.81 18.14 -12.47
CA ARG A 870 38.97 18.56 -13.26
C ARG A 870 39.53 17.42 -14.13
N ILE A 871 39.58 16.19 -13.60
CA ILE A 871 40.02 15.02 -14.38
C ILE A 871 39.03 14.73 -15.52
N TYR A 872 37.71 14.76 -15.26
CA TYR A 872 36.68 14.52 -16.26
C TYR A 872 36.62 15.62 -17.34
N GLU A 873 36.87 16.88 -16.96
CA GLU A 873 37.01 17.99 -17.91
C GLU A 873 38.21 17.82 -18.84
N LEU A 874 39.30 17.17 -18.38
CA LEU A 874 40.44 16.83 -19.24
C LEU A 874 40.15 15.66 -20.19
N TRP A 875 39.20 14.79 -19.84
CA TRP A 875 38.79 13.66 -20.67
C TRP A 875 37.81 14.03 -21.78
N THR A 876 37.22 15.23 -21.72
CA THR A 876 36.21 15.71 -22.68
C THR A 876 36.82 16.35 -23.93
N HIS A 877 37.97 15.82 -24.38
CA HIS A 877 38.67 16.22 -25.61
C HIS A 877 38.59 15.15 -26.70
#